data_AF-A0A443SLN3-F1
#
_entry.id   AF-A0A443SLN3-F1
#
_cell.length_a   1.000
_cell.length_b   1.000
_cell.length_c   1.000
_cell.angle_alpha   90.00
_cell.angle_beta   90.00
_cell.angle_gamma   90.00
#
_symmetry.space_group_name_H-M   'P 1'
#
loop_
_entity.id
_entity.type
_entity.pdbx_description
1 polymer ?
#
loop_
_entity_poly.entity_id
_entity_poly.type
_entity_poly.pdbx_seq_one_letter_code
_entity_poly.pdbx_strand_id
1 'polypeptide(L)'
;MHFNCVAAKVFKAANCCPNVLFSRIFALVNVESRRRYAEMRRILCVAEKNDAAKNIANILSKGTSRKREGLSKFNKIYEFDFNSNVFGSCKMVMTSVSGHLANLDFSPDFRKWHSCSPVDLFAAPIVTKYEESSENIKKTLEREARNCSALIIWTDCDREGESIGFQIIKVCKAINRTMDVFRAKFSEITSTSIFRAVNHLERPDKRLAEAVDVRRELDLRIGAAFTRYQTLQLQQNVLKAAKILLSYGSCQFPTLGFVVERFKEIEDFVPQKFWYLIVKDKRDGIDVDFKWERVRNFDEDIVLAIYCKMLQTPPEAVVTSVTTKPKSKWRPQPMDTVQLEKIASKKLKIDAKRTMQIAEKLYQQGFISYPRTETNIFPPDLNLRHYVELQLNSYQWGDFASRLLNSTLNPRNGKKTDNAHPPIHPTKYADNLNGDEAKIYELITRHFLACLSKDAVGSETTIKIEINEEVFTLNGLVVLERNYLDVYPYEKWSGKEIPRYNLHDKFMPKEILMNDGTTTAPPLLTEADLISLMEKHGIGTDATHAEHIETIKSRKYVGETPDRKFVPGRLGIGLIEGYSSMQLSEDLSKPHLRANLEKQLQEICNGSLNPGDVLRNQLNSYKQLFINAKDKYHILENKIKTYCEGQSPEDISNIPPKRN
;
A
#
# COMPACT_ATOMS: atom_id res chain seq x y z
N MET A 1 85.61 10.86 -36.82
CA MET A 1 86.83 10.06 -36.51
C MET A 1 86.60 9.39 -35.16
N HIS A 2 86.52 8.09 -34.93
CA HIS A 2 86.64 6.87 -35.74
C HIS A 2 85.36 6.03 -35.55
N PHE A 3 84.59 5.88 -36.61
CA PHE A 3 83.57 4.85 -36.78
C PHE A 3 83.90 4.25 -38.14
N ASN A 4 84.57 3.08 -38.15
CA ASN A 4 84.72 2.15 -39.28
C ASN A 4 85.99 1.29 -39.08
N CYS A 5 85.88 0.24 -38.28
CA CYS A 5 86.64 -0.99 -38.44
C CYS A 5 86.15 -1.97 -37.39
N VAL A 6 85.16 -2.80 -37.73
CA VAL A 6 85.09 -4.26 -37.54
C VAL A 6 83.74 -4.67 -38.14
N ALA A 7 83.58 -4.43 -39.45
CA ALA A 7 82.47 -4.94 -40.26
C ALA A 7 83.06 -5.83 -41.35
N ALA A 8 83.88 -6.81 -40.93
CA ALA A 8 84.39 -7.89 -41.77
C ALA A 8 85.08 -8.89 -40.85
N LYS A 9 84.44 -10.05 -40.63
CA LYS A 9 84.89 -11.27 -39.91
C LYS A 9 84.01 -11.72 -38.74
N VAL A 10 82.70 -11.80 -38.93
CA VAL A 10 81.90 -12.94 -38.41
C VAL A 10 80.81 -13.29 -39.45
N PHE A 11 81.24 -13.49 -40.70
CA PHE A 11 80.44 -14.13 -41.76
C PHE A 11 81.15 -15.45 -42.09
N LYS A 12 81.03 -16.44 -41.20
CA LYS A 12 81.30 -17.87 -41.43
C LYS A 12 81.04 -18.67 -40.15
N ALA A 13 79.76 -18.84 -39.83
CA ALA A 13 79.20 -19.97 -39.08
C ALA A 13 77.66 -19.83 -39.05
N ALA A 14 77.05 -19.62 -40.22
CA ALA A 14 75.61 -19.72 -40.40
C ALA A 14 75.33 -21.09 -41.04
N ASN A 15 75.15 -22.10 -40.21
CA ASN A 15 74.41 -23.33 -40.50
C ASN A 15 74.20 -24.07 -39.17
N CYS A 16 73.15 -23.67 -38.44
CA CYS A 16 72.25 -24.53 -37.66
C CYS A 16 71.30 -23.67 -36.81
N CYS A 17 70.00 -23.77 -37.12
CA CYS A 17 68.82 -23.40 -36.32
C CYS A 17 68.61 -21.91 -35.93
N PRO A 18 67.85 -21.14 -36.73
CA PRO A 18 67.28 -19.87 -36.32
C PRO A 18 65.95 -20.11 -35.59
N ASN A 19 65.96 -20.46 -34.30
CA ASN A 19 64.69 -20.53 -33.53
C ASN A 19 64.78 -20.37 -32.00
N VAL A 20 65.95 -19.99 -31.44
CA VAL A 20 66.11 -19.98 -29.96
C VAL A 20 66.33 -18.58 -29.36
N LEU A 21 66.59 -17.55 -30.17
CA LEU A 21 66.83 -16.19 -29.65
C LEU A 21 65.62 -15.24 -29.73
N PHE A 22 64.66 -15.49 -30.62
CA PHE A 22 63.42 -14.69 -30.70
C PHE A 22 62.37 -15.09 -29.66
N SER A 23 62.42 -16.33 -29.15
CA SER A 23 61.45 -16.83 -28.17
C SER A 23 61.69 -16.32 -26.74
N ARG A 24 62.92 -15.93 -26.38
CA ARG A 24 63.24 -15.46 -25.01
C ARG A 24 62.96 -13.99 -24.77
N ILE A 25 63.01 -13.13 -25.79
CA ILE A 25 62.65 -11.70 -25.64
C ILE A 25 61.13 -11.50 -25.74
N PHE A 26 60.44 -12.26 -26.60
CA PHE A 26 58.97 -12.26 -26.63
C PHE A 26 58.35 -12.88 -25.37
N ALA A 27 59.03 -13.83 -24.71
CA ALA A 27 58.57 -14.39 -23.44
C ALA A 27 58.70 -13.40 -22.27
N LEU A 28 59.68 -12.50 -22.24
CA LEU A 28 59.83 -11.52 -21.14
C LEU A 28 58.89 -10.32 -21.29
N VAL A 29 58.62 -9.85 -22.52
CA VAL A 29 57.64 -8.77 -22.77
C VAL A 29 56.18 -9.27 -22.66
N ASN A 30 55.91 -10.57 -22.89
CA ASN A 30 54.60 -11.17 -22.61
C ASN A 30 54.40 -11.60 -21.14
N VAL A 31 55.46 -11.73 -20.34
CA VAL A 31 55.32 -12.13 -18.93
C VAL A 31 55.08 -10.90 -18.03
N GLU A 32 55.58 -9.72 -18.37
CA GLU A 32 55.22 -8.48 -17.67
C GLU A 32 53.81 -7.96 -18.02
N SER A 33 53.32 -8.24 -19.23
CA SER A 33 51.94 -7.90 -19.63
C SER A 33 50.88 -8.94 -19.19
N ARG A 34 51.29 -10.18 -18.89
CA ARG A 34 50.43 -11.23 -18.28
C ARG A 34 50.52 -11.30 -16.75
N ARG A 35 51.37 -10.47 -16.11
CA ARG A 35 51.49 -10.33 -14.65
C ARG A 35 50.70 -9.17 -14.05
N ARG A 36 49.74 -8.59 -14.77
CA ARG A 36 48.51 -8.17 -14.08
C ARG A 36 47.75 -9.45 -13.80
N TYR A 37 47.86 -9.97 -12.57
CA TYR A 37 46.80 -10.81 -12.03
C TYR A 37 45.48 -10.18 -12.48
N ALA A 38 44.65 -10.90 -13.22
CA ALA A 38 43.29 -10.47 -13.46
C ALA A 38 42.64 -10.42 -12.08
N GLU A 39 42.76 -9.27 -11.40
CA GLU A 39 42.14 -9.06 -10.10
C GLU A 39 40.68 -9.43 -10.28
N MET A 40 40.24 -10.41 -9.48
CA MET A 40 38.87 -10.92 -9.56
C MET A 40 37.93 -9.71 -9.48
N ARG A 41 37.13 -9.52 -10.52
CA ARG A 41 36.26 -8.34 -10.64
C ARG A 41 35.41 -8.20 -9.40
N ARG A 42 35.45 -7.02 -8.76
CA ARG A 42 34.61 -6.73 -7.59
C ARG A 42 33.33 -6.05 -8.04
N ILE A 43 32.20 -6.56 -7.58
CA ILE A 43 30.87 -6.07 -7.92
C ILE A 43 30.23 -5.55 -6.64
N LEU A 44 29.91 -4.25 -6.62
CA LEU A 44 29.22 -3.64 -5.50
C LEU A 44 27.73 -3.96 -5.60
N CYS A 45 27.14 -4.54 -4.56
CA CYS A 45 25.71 -4.82 -4.50
C CYS A 45 25.12 -4.02 -3.35
N VAL A 46 24.03 -3.29 -3.59
CA VAL A 46 23.44 -2.40 -2.57
C VAL A 46 21.95 -2.66 -2.43
N ALA A 47 21.55 -3.18 -1.27
CA ALA A 47 20.14 -3.39 -0.89
C ALA A 47 19.56 -2.21 -0.10
N GLU A 48 18.24 -2.15 0.03
CA GLU A 48 17.56 -1.03 0.71
C GLU A 48 17.76 -1.00 2.23
N LYS A 49 17.83 -2.17 2.86
CA LYS A 49 18.00 -2.35 4.31
C LYS A 49 19.00 -3.47 4.59
N ASN A 50 19.63 -3.44 5.76
CA ASN A 50 20.71 -4.38 6.09
C ASN A 50 20.23 -5.84 6.16
N ASP A 51 19.00 -6.08 6.62
CA ASP A 51 18.44 -7.44 6.70
C ASP A 51 18.21 -8.04 5.31
N ALA A 52 17.74 -7.24 4.35
CA ALA A 52 17.67 -7.65 2.94
C ALA A 52 19.07 -7.99 2.40
N ALA A 53 20.06 -7.11 2.61
CA ALA A 53 21.44 -7.36 2.18
C ALA A 53 22.02 -8.65 2.79
N LYS A 54 21.78 -8.90 4.08
CA LYS A 54 22.19 -10.12 4.77
C LYS A 54 21.57 -11.36 4.15
N ASN A 55 20.25 -11.34 3.94
CA ASN A 55 19.52 -12.51 3.46
C ASN A 55 19.85 -12.81 1.98
N ILE A 56 19.95 -11.78 1.13
CA ILE A 56 20.38 -11.93 -0.27
C ILE A 56 21.82 -12.47 -0.34
N ALA A 57 22.74 -11.92 0.45
CA ALA A 57 24.12 -12.42 0.51
C ALA A 57 24.18 -13.87 1.00
N ASN A 58 23.40 -14.22 2.02
CA ASN A 58 23.32 -15.59 2.55
C ASN A 58 22.84 -16.58 1.47
N ILE A 59 21.82 -16.21 0.68
CA ILE A 59 21.31 -17.02 -0.43
C ILE A 59 22.37 -17.20 -1.52
N LEU A 60 22.94 -16.10 -2.02
CA LEU A 60 23.88 -16.14 -3.15
C LEU A 60 25.20 -16.84 -2.78
N SER A 61 25.67 -16.66 -1.55
CA SER A 61 26.88 -17.33 -1.04
C SER A 61 26.64 -18.76 -0.54
N LYS A 62 25.39 -19.22 -0.48
CA LYS A 62 25.03 -20.49 0.20
C LYS A 62 25.58 -20.55 1.63
N GLY A 63 25.52 -19.43 2.34
CA GLY A 63 25.97 -19.29 3.73
C GLY A 63 27.47 -19.06 3.94
N THR A 64 28.28 -18.94 2.88
CA THR A 64 29.75 -18.76 3.01
C THR A 64 30.22 -17.31 3.07
N SER A 65 29.29 -16.33 3.03
CA SER A 65 29.65 -14.91 3.03
C SER A 65 30.44 -14.49 4.27
N ARG A 66 31.51 -13.71 4.05
CA ARG A 66 32.31 -13.09 5.11
C ARG A 66 31.76 -11.71 5.44
N LYS A 67 31.33 -11.52 6.68
CA LYS A 67 30.91 -10.21 7.21
C LYS A 67 32.12 -9.30 7.45
N ARG A 68 32.01 -8.03 7.03
CA ARG A 68 32.94 -6.92 7.26
C ARG A 68 32.16 -5.68 7.72
N GLU A 69 32.81 -4.83 8.50
CA GLU A 69 32.21 -3.59 8.98
C GLU A 69 32.27 -2.46 7.94
N GLY A 70 31.15 -1.74 7.82
CA GLY A 70 31.06 -0.45 7.13
C GLY A 70 31.45 0.69 8.06
N LEU A 71 31.30 1.94 7.60
CA LEU A 71 31.44 3.12 8.48
C LEU A 71 30.16 3.35 9.31
N SER A 72 29.01 2.90 8.80
CA SER A 72 27.77 2.83 9.58
C SER A 72 27.76 1.56 10.45
N LYS A 73 27.39 1.70 11.72
CA LYS A 73 27.26 0.57 12.66
C LYS A 73 26.15 -0.40 12.27
N PHE A 74 25.14 0.06 11.52
CA PHE A 74 23.94 -0.71 11.19
C PHE A 74 24.00 -1.36 9.79
N ASN A 75 24.85 -0.84 8.90
CA ASN A 75 24.95 -1.29 7.51
C ASN A 75 26.25 -2.08 7.33
N LYS A 76 26.13 -3.41 7.34
CA LYS A 76 27.27 -4.33 7.25
C LYS A 76 27.60 -4.63 5.79
N ILE A 77 28.81 -5.09 5.55
CA ILE A 77 29.27 -5.55 4.24
C ILE A 77 29.41 -7.07 4.29
N TYR A 78 28.92 -7.77 3.29
CA TYR A 78 28.99 -9.22 3.13
C TYR A 78 29.75 -9.52 1.84
N GLU A 79 30.94 -10.08 1.97
CA GLU A 79 31.80 -10.41 0.83
C GLU A 79 31.77 -11.91 0.54
N PHE A 80 31.65 -12.28 -0.73
CA PHE A 80 31.67 -13.68 -1.16
C PHE A 80 32.08 -13.79 -2.62
N ASP A 81 32.65 -14.93 -2.98
CA ASP A 81 32.97 -15.25 -4.38
C ASP A 81 31.71 -15.79 -5.05
N PHE A 82 31.48 -15.38 -6.30
CA PHE A 82 30.30 -15.74 -7.07
C PHE A 82 30.66 -15.93 -8.53
N ASN A 83 30.14 -17.01 -9.13
CA ASN A 83 30.27 -17.22 -10.57
C ASN A 83 29.00 -16.69 -11.26
N SER A 84 29.11 -15.54 -11.89
CA SER A 84 28.00 -14.87 -12.58
C SER A 84 28.01 -15.23 -14.05
N ASN A 85 26.83 -15.49 -14.62
CA ASN A 85 26.68 -15.60 -16.08
C ASN A 85 26.98 -14.27 -16.80
N VAL A 86 26.87 -13.13 -16.10
CA VAL A 86 27.09 -11.78 -16.64
C VAL A 86 28.55 -11.35 -16.48
N PHE A 87 29.17 -11.64 -15.33
CA PHE A 87 30.50 -11.13 -14.99
C PHE A 87 31.61 -12.19 -14.94
N GLY A 88 31.29 -13.47 -15.11
CA GLY A 88 32.19 -14.59 -14.83
C GLY A 88 32.47 -14.73 -13.33
N SER A 89 33.63 -15.31 -13.00
CA SER A 89 34.11 -15.39 -11.61
C SER A 89 34.39 -13.99 -11.07
N CYS A 90 33.65 -13.60 -10.04
CA CYS A 90 33.71 -12.27 -9.45
C CYS A 90 33.58 -12.32 -7.92
N LYS A 91 33.99 -11.24 -7.26
CA LYS A 91 33.81 -11.05 -5.82
C LYS A 91 32.66 -10.07 -5.59
N MET A 92 31.57 -10.56 -5.00
CA MET A 92 30.43 -9.74 -4.63
C MET A 92 30.72 -9.01 -3.32
N VAL A 93 30.45 -7.72 -3.28
CA VAL A 93 30.53 -6.85 -2.10
C VAL A 93 29.13 -6.34 -1.81
N MET A 94 28.35 -7.13 -1.06
CA MET A 94 26.97 -6.78 -0.72
C MET A 94 26.93 -5.88 0.51
N THR A 95 26.28 -4.74 0.41
CA THR A 95 26.02 -3.80 1.52
C THR A 95 24.59 -3.28 1.41
N SER A 96 24.20 -2.35 2.28
CA SER A 96 22.89 -1.74 2.21
C SER A 96 22.91 -0.24 2.49
N VAL A 97 21.81 0.41 2.14
CA VAL A 97 21.38 1.67 2.72
C VAL A 97 20.36 1.42 3.85
N SER A 98 19.68 2.45 4.31
CA SER A 98 18.63 2.40 5.33
C SER A 98 17.42 3.22 4.87
N GLY A 99 16.87 2.87 3.70
CA GLY A 99 15.92 3.72 2.97
C GLY A 99 16.61 4.82 2.16
N HIS A 100 15.95 5.97 1.97
CA HIS A 100 16.55 7.10 1.25
C HIS A 100 17.86 7.59 1.90
N LEU A 101 18.87 7.80 1.07
CA LEU A 101 20.15 8.37 1.49
C LEU A 101 20.05 9.87 1.77
N ALA A 102 19.15 10.56 1.08
CA ALA A 102 19.00 11.99 1.21
C ALA A 102 17.56 12.48 1.11
N ASN A 103 17.31 13.59 1.80
CA ASN A 103 16.06 14.32 1.79
C ASN A 103 16.17 15.58 0.93
N LEU A 104 15.04 16.06 0.42
CA LEU A 104 14.94 17.38 -0.20
C LEU A 104 14.66 18.41 0.89
N ASP A 105 15.32 19.55 0.81
CA ASP A 105 15.11 20.69 1.69
C ASP A 105 15.33 21.99 0.91
N PHE A 106 14.86 23.12 1.42
CA PHE A 106 15.16 24.41 0.82
C PHE A 106 16.61 24.83 1.10
N SER A 107 17.17 25.66 0.22
CA SER A 107 18.47 26.29 0.47
C SER A 107 18.45 27.09 1.80
N PRO A 108 19.62 27.32 2.43
CA PRO A 108 19.69 27.94 3.76
C PRO A 108 18.92 29.25 3.91
N ASP A 109 18.85 30.06 2.85
CA ASP A 109 18.17 31.36 2.82
C ASP A 109 16.64 31.24 2.93
N PHE A 110 16.07 30.09 2.55
CA PHE A 110 14.61 29.85 2.54
C PHE A 110 14.18 28.82 3.61
N ARG A 111 15.13 28.22 4.33
CA ARG A 111 14.84 27.20 5.35
C ARG A 111 14.14 27.75 6.59
N LYS A 112 14.56 28.93 7.07
CA LYS A 112 13.96 29.53 8.27
C LYS A 112 12.56 30.06 7.93
N TRP A 113 11.62 29.88 8.85
CA TRP A 113 10.21 30.20 8.58
C TRP A 113 9.96 31.69 8.30
N HIS A 114 10.75 32.57 8.91
CA HIS A 114 10.65 34.02 8.78
C HIS A 114 11.68 34.61 7.78
N SER A 115 12.44 33.78 7.05
CA SER A 115 13.46 34.30 6.13
C SER A 115 12.96 34.60 4.72
N CYS A 116 11.75 34.15 4.37
CA CYS A 116 11.11 34.43 3.08
C CYS A 116 9.59 34.44 3.21
N SER A 117 8.90 34.97 2.19
CA SER A 117 7.46 34.81 2.11
C SER A 117 7.11 33.35 1.78
N PRO A 118 6.05 32.76 2.35
CA PRO A 118 5.66 31.39 2.01
C PRO A 118 5.36 31.17 0.52
N VAL A 119 4.94 32.21 -0.22
CA VAL A 119 4.72 32.13 -1.68
C VAL A 119 6.02 31.93 -2.47
N ASP A 120 7.16 32.36 -1.91
CA ASP A 120 8.46 32.23 -2.58
C ASP A 120 8.92 30.77 -2.62
N LEU A 121 8.42 29.93 -1.71
CA LEU A 121 8.76 28.51 -1.62
C LEU A 121 8.33 27.68 -2.84
N PHE A 122 7.37 28.17 -3.64
CA PHE A 122 7.02 27.55 -4.92
C PHE A 122 8.16 27.61 -5.95
N ALA A 123 9.06 28.59 -5.84
CA ALA A 123 10.19 28.77 -6.76
C ALA A 123 11.57 28.69 -6.07
N ALA A 124 11.61 28.63 -4.73
CA ALA A 124 12.84 28.61 -3.96
C ALA A 124 13.77 27.46 -4.38
N PRO A 125 15.10 27.66 -4.41
CA PRO A 125 16.06 26.60 -4.69
C PRO A 125 15.97 25.47 -3.65
N ILE A 126 15.96 24.23 -4.12
CA ILE A 126 16.03 23.03 -3.28
C ILE A 126 17.44 22.44 -3.29
N VAL A 127 17.83 21.86 -2.17
CA VAL A 127 19.11 21.19 -1.98
C VAL A 127 18.88 19.78 -1.45
N THR A 128 19.78 18.87 -1.82
CA THR A 128 19.83 17.52 -1.26
C THR A 128 20.54 17.56 0.09
N LYS A 129 19.85 17.16 1.15
CA LYS A 129 20.38 17.10 2.52
C LYS A 129 20.58 15.65 2.96
N TYR A 130 21.80 15.32 3.37
CA TYR A 130 22.12 14.03 3.98
C TYR A 130 22.02 14.17 5.50
N GLU A 131 21.35 13.21 6.14
CA GLU A 131 21.38 13.08 7.59
C GLU A 131 22.72 12.49 8.04
N GLU A 132 23.10 12.72 9.30
CA GLU A 132 24.37 12.24 9.85
C GLU A 132 24.48 10.71 9.78
N SER A 133 23.38 10.00 10.02
CA SER A 133 23.24 8.55 9.85
C SER A 133 23.55 8.10 8.42
N SER A 134 23.05 8.84 7.43
CA SER A 134 23.24 8.56 6.01
C SER A 134 24.63 8.95 5.49
N GLU A 135 25.32 9.90 6.13
CA GLU A 135 26.66 10.33 5.70
C GLU A 135 27.70 9.19 5.84
N ASN A 136 27.61 8.39 6.90
CA ASN A 136 28.48 7.21 7.06
C ASN A 136 28.18 6.12 6.03
N ILE A 137 26.91 5.94 5.67
CA ILE A 137 26.50 5.01 4.60
C ILE A 137 27.06 5.50 3.27
N LYS A 138 26.86 6.78 2.93
CA LYS A 138 27.39 7.43 1.72
C LYS A 138 28.91 7.26 1.62
N LYS A 139 29.68 7.58 2.68
CA LYS A 139 31.14 7.39 2.70
C LYS A 139 31.54 5.92 2.51
N THR A 140 30.74 4.99 3.00
CA THR A 140 30.95 3.55 2.77
C THR A 140 30.75 3.21 1.29
N LEU A 141 29.67 3.70 0.67
CA LEU A 141 29.41 3.52 -0.77
C LEU A 141 30.55 4.12 -1.60
N GLU A 142 30.99 5.34 -1.30
CA GLU A 142 32.12 5.99 -1.96
C GLU A 142 33.42 5.18 -1.82
N ARG A 143 33.69 4.63 -0.63
CA ARG A 143 34.87 3.78 -0.37
C ARG A 143 34.86 2.52 -1.22
N GLU A 144 33.74 1.80 -1.26
CA GLU A 144 33.65 0.53 -2.00
C GLU A 144 33.58 0.76 -3.51
N ALA A 145 32.96 1.87 -3.96
CA ALA A 145 32.84 2.22 -5.37
C ALA A 145 34.20 2.40 -6.08
N ARG A 146 35.24 2.83 -5.36
CA ARG A 146 36.60 2.99 -5.92
C ARG A 146 37.18 1.71 -6.53
N ASN A 147 36.86 0.57 -5.92
CA ASN A 147 37.49 -0.71 -6.24
C ASN A 147 36.52 -1.70 -6.91
N CYS A 148 35.32 -1.26 -7.27
CA CYS A 148 34.33 -2.10 -7.93
C CYS A 148 34.15 -1.69 -9.39
N SER A 149 34.06 -2.67 -10.29
CA SER A 149 33.88 -2.44 -11.73
C SER A 149 32.42 -2.24 -12.13
N ALA A 150 31.49 -2.78 -11.35
CA ALA A 150 30.06 -2.65 -11.57
C ALA A 150 29.29 -2.51 -10.26
N LEU A 151 28.06 -1.99 -10.37
CA LEU A 151 27.09 -1.80 -9.31
C LEU A 151 25.80 -2.55 -9.65
N ILE A 152 25.29 -3.36 -8.73
CA ILE A 152 23.97 -3.99 -8.82
C ILE A 152 23.07 -3.40 -7.73
N ILE A 153 21.96 -2.81 -8.14
CA ILE A 153 20.93 -2.28 -7.25
C ILE A 153 19.97 -3.40 -6.85
N TRP A 154 19.90 -3.65 -5.54
CA TRP A 154 19.05 -4.66 -4.87
C TRP A 154 18.03 -4.00 -3.92
N THR A 155 17.66 -2.75 -4.17
CA THR A 155 16.55 -2.10 -3.45
C THR A 155 15.23 -2.79 -3.75
N ASP A 156 14.19 -2.57 -2.95
CA ASP A 156 12.89 -3.20 -3.21
C ASP A 156 12.34 -2.73 -4.58
N CYS A 157 11.52 -3.55 -5.24
CA CYS A 157 11.15 -3.36 -6.65
C CYS A 157 9.91 -2.48 -6.88
N ASP A 158 9.71 -1.48 -6.03
CA ASP A 158 8.72 -0.42 -6.16
C ASP A 158 9.33 0.89 -6.69
N ARG A 159 8.51 1.95 -6.78
CA ARG A 159 8.99 3.27 -7.24
C ARG A 159 10.00 3.90 -6.27
N GLU A 160 9.76 3.76 -4.96
CA GLU A 160 10.65 4.27 -3.92
C GLU A 160 12.03 3.61 -4.00
N GLY A 161 12.07 2.29 -4.15
CA GLY A 161 13.30 1.52 -4.30
C GLY A 161 14.07 1.89 -5.56
N GLU A 162 13.43 2.23 -6.68
CA GLU A 162 14.11 2.81 -7.85
C GLU A 162 14.69 4.20 -7.54
N SER A 163 13.95 5.10 -6.88
CA SER A 163 14.47 6.41 -6.46
C SER A 163 15.70 6.28 -5.54
N ILE A 164 15.64 5.38 -4.56
CA ILE A 164 16.78 5.05 -3.68
C ILE A 164 17.94 4.50 -4.53
N GLY A 165 17.65 3.62 -5.49
CA GLY A 165 18.61 3.12 -6.47
C GLY A 165 19.36 4.25 -7.18
N PHE A 166 18.65 5.24 -7.70
CA PHE A 166 19.26 6.40 -8.35
C PHE A 166 20.07 7.30 -7.41
N GLN A 167 19.69 7.41 -6.13
CA GLN A 167 20.53 8.07 -5.12
C GLN A 167 21.86 7.33 -4.92
N ILE A 168 21.83 5.99 -4.83
CA ILE A 168 23.04 5.16 -4.74
C ILE A 168 23.91 5.31 -5.99
N ILE A 169 23.30 5.28 -7.18
CA ILE A 169 23.99 5.44 -8.46
C ILE A 169 24.71 6.79 -8.52
N LYS A 170 24.03 7.88 -8.10
CA LYS A 170 24.61 9.23 -8.07
C LYS A 170 25.85 9.29 -7.19
N VAL A 171 25.80 8.70 -5.99
CA VAL A 171 26.93 8.63 -5.06
C VAL A 171 28.09 7.81 -5.65
N CYS A 172 27.80 6.62 -6.18
CA CYS A 172 28.85 5.72 -6.69
C CYS A 172 29.51 6.25 -7.97
N LYS A 173 28.72 6.78 -8.93
CA LYS A 173 29.24 7.34 -10.18
C LYS A 173 30.01 8.65 -10.00
N ALA A 174 29.78 9.39 -8.92
CA ALA A 174 30.62 10.53 -8.57
C ALA A 174 32.07 10.11 -8.30
N ILE A 175 32.29 8.87 -7.83
CA ILE A 175 33.61 8.30 -7.54
C ILE A 175 34.16 7.51 -8.73
N ASN A 176 33.34 6.66 -9.36
CA ASN A 176 33.74 5.86 -10.52
C ASN A 176 32.75 6.08 -11.68
N ARG A 177 33.07 7.02 -12.57
CA ARG A 177 32.20 7.41 -13.70
C ARG A 177 31.99 6.30 -14.73
N THR A 178 32.96 5.41 -14.87
CA THR A 178 32.93 4.27 -15.81
C THR A 178 32.25 3.03 -15.24
N MET A 179 31.79 3.08 -13.98
CA MET A 179 31.11 1.97 -13.32
C MET A 179 29.84 1.59 -14.08
N ASP A 180 29.74 0.33 -14.46
CA ASP A 180 28.55 -0.20 -15.11
C ASP A 180 27.45 -0.47 -14.07
N VAL A 181 26.19 -0.20 -14.40
CA VAL A 181 25.09 -0.19 -13.42
C VAL A 181 23.95 -1.10 -13.86
N PHE A 182 23.57 -2.00 -12.96
CA PHE A 182 22.55 -3.00 -13.16
C PHE A 182 21.48 -2.94 -12.07
N ARG A 183 20.30 -3.44 -12.38
CA ARG A 183 19.16 -3.56 -11.50
C ARG A 183 18.75 -5.03 -11.40
N ALA A 184 18.72 -5.56 -10.18
CA ALA A 184 18.13 -6.87 -9.91
C ALA A 184 16.62 -6.70 -9.63
N LYS A 185 15.77 -7.42 -10.38
CA LYS A 185 14.31 -7.44 -10.20
C LYS A 185 13.86 -8.71 -9.49
N PHE A 186 13.16 -8.56 -8.37
CA PHE A 186 12.69 -9.66 -7.55
C PHE A 186 11.42 -9.25 -6.78
N SER A 187 10.56 -10.23 -6.49
CA SER A 187 9.30 -10.01 -5.77
C SER A 187 9.22 -10.77 -4.44
N GLU A 188 10.27 -11.53 -4.12
CA GLU A 188 10.41 -12.34 -2.91
C GLU A 188 11.90 -12.61 -2.64
N ILE A 189 12.29 -12.76 -1.37
CA ILE A 189 13.65 -13.10 -0.95
C ILE A 189 13.78 -14.62 -0.77
N THR A 190 13.62 -15.35 -1.87
CA THR A 190 13.76 -16.81 -1.94
C THR A 190 14.98 -17.19 -2.78
N SER A 191 15.46 -18.43 -2.65
CA SER A 191 16.59 -18.91 -3.46
C SER A 191 16.29 -18.79 -4.95
N THR A 192 15.14 -19.30 -5.39
CA THR A 192 14.71 -19.26 -6.80
C THR A 192 14.64 -17.84 -7.35
N SER A 193 13.99 -16.92 -6.64
CA SER A 193 13.82 -15.54 -7.07
C SER A 193 15.15 -14.78 -7.17
N ILE A 194 16.01 -14.90 -6.14
CA ILE A 194 17.30 -14.18 -6.10
C ILE A 194 18.28 -14.72 -7.14
N PHE A 195 18.36 -16.04 -7.35
CA PHE A 195 19.17 -16.62 -8.43
C PHE A 195 18.63 -16.27 -9.81
N ARG A 196 17.31 -16.17 -10.00
CA ARG A 196 16.74 -15.66 -11.25
C ARG A 196 17.15 -14.20 -11.48
N ALA A 197 17.04 -13.35 -10.46
CA ALA A 197 17.33 -11.92 -10.54
C ALA A 197 18.79 -11.63 -10.92
N VAL A 198 19.76 -12.30 -10.28
CA VAL A 198 21.20 -12.08 -10.58
C VAL A 198 21.61 -12.58 -11.97
N ASN A 199 20.84 -13.49 -12.58
CA ASN A 199 21.09 -14.00 -13.92
C ASN A 199 20.34 -13.25 -15.02
N HIS A 200 19.35 -12.42 -14.66
CA HIS A 200 18.55 -11.61 -15.59
C HIS A 200 18.58 -10.14 -15.15
N LEU A 201 19.79 -9.59 -15.05
CA LEU A 201 19.99 -8.20 -14.64
C LEU A 201 19.50 -7.22 -15.73
N GLU A 202 18.81 -6.18 -15.28
CA GLU A 202 18.28 -5.12 -16.16
C GLU A 202 19.01 -3.79 -15.94
N ARG A 203 18.58 -2.74 -16.66
CA ARG A 203 19.00 -1.36 -16.38
C ARG A 203 17.99 -0.70 -15.43
N PRO A 204 18.44 0.11 -14.45
CA PRO A 204 17.53 0.89 -13.61
C PRO A 204 16.60 1.80 -14.43
N ASP A 205 15.33 1.90 -14.07
CA ASP A 205 14.35 2.71 -14.81
C ASP A 205 14.26 4.12 -14.22
N LYS A 206 14.81 5.09 -14.95
CA LYS A 206 14.86 6.49 -14.51
C LYS A 206 13.47 7.11 -14.38
N ARG A 207 12.48 6.64 -15.14
CA ARG A 207 11.12 7.20 -15.13
C ARG A 207 10.43 6.98 -13.78
N LEU A 208 10.62 5.80 -13.20
CA LEU A 208 10.09 5.46 -11.87
C LEU A 208 10.69 6.37 -10.80
N ALA A 209 12.01 6.59 -10.84
CA ALA A 209 12.70 7.50 -9.93
C ALA A 209 12.27 8.96 -10.11
N GLU A 210 12.11 9.43 -11.35
CA GLU A 210 11.68 10.80 -11.66
C GLU A 210 10.25 11.08 -11.17
N ALA A 211 9.34 10.11 -11.25
CA ALA A 211 7.99 10.25 -10.68
C ALA A 211 8.04 10.47 -9.15
N VAL A 212 8.87 9.71 -8.43
CA VAL A 212 9.07 9.90 -6.98
C VAL A 212 9.69 11.26 -6.70
N ASP A 213 10.70 11.68 -7.46
CA ASP A 213 11.35 12.98 -7.26
C ASP A 213 10.37 14.15 -7.48
N VAL A 214 9.53 14.09 -8.52
CA VAL A 214 8.45 15.06 -8.76
C VAL A 214 7.48 15.09 -7.58
N ARG A 215 7.02 13.93 -7.09
CA ARG A 215 6.11 13.84 -5.94
C ARG A 215 6.73 14.48 -4.69
N ARG A 216 7.97 14.12 -4.37
CA ARG A 216 8.70 14.62 -3.19
C ARG A 216 8.90 16.13 -3.25
N GLU A 217 9.23 16.68 -4.41
CA GLU A 217 9.38 18.13 -4.58
C GLU A 217 8.04 18.86 -4.45
N LEU A 218 6.97 18.34 -5.07
CA LEU A 218 5.62 18.90 -4.94
C LEU A 218 5.14 18.90 -3.49
N ASP A 219 5.25 17.76 -2.81
CA ASP A 219 4.83 17.63 -1.41
C ASP A 219 5.64 18.55 -0.48
N LEU A 220 6.95 18.73 -0.71
CA LEU A 220 7.78 19.69 0.03
C LEU A 220 7.33 21.13 -0.21
N ARG A 221 7.19 21.55 -1.47
CA ARG A 221 6.87 22.94 -1.83
C ARG A 221 5.48 23.34 -1.39
N ILE A 222 4.48 22.55 -1.76
CA ILE A 222 3.08 22.79 -1.43
C ILE A 222 2.89 22.70 0.08
N GLY A 223 3.40 21.62 0.69
CA GLY A 223 3.29 21.41 2.13
C GLY A 223 3.91 22.55 2.92
N ALA A 224 5.14 22.95 2.60
CA ALA A 224 5.81 24.04 3.31
C ALA A 224 5.13 25.40 3.11
N ALA A 225 4.70 25.74 1.88
CA ALA A 225 4.03 27.01 1.61
C ALA A 225 2.74 27.17 2.41
N PHE A 226 1.81 26.21 2.30
CA PHE A 226 0.55 26.24 3.04
C PHE A 226 0.76 26.11 4.55
N THR A 227 1.61 25.19 5.00
CA THR A 227 1.89 24.98 6.44
C THR A 227 2.43 26.25 7.10
N ARG A 228 3.47 26.86 6.52
CA ARG A 228 4.08 28.07 7.09
C ARG A 228 3.07 29.21 7.11
N TYR A 229 2.34 29.40 6.01
CA TYR A 229 1.35 30.46 5.92
C TYR A 229 0.26 30.31 6.99
N GLN A 230 -0.47 29.19 7.00
CA GLN A 230 -1.60 29.02 7.91
C GLN A 230 -1.15 28.98 9.38
N THR A 231 0.00 28.37 9.68
CA THR A 231 0.53 28.33 11.05
C THR A 231 0.88 29.73 11.53
N LEU A 232 1.66 30.49 10.77
CA LEU A 232 2.12 31.83 11.18
C LEU A 232 0.93 32.80 11.33
N GLN A 233 -0.01 32.79 10.39
CA GLN A 233 -1.16 33.70 10.45
C GLN A 233 -2.13 33.33 11.57
N LEU A 234 -2.48 32.05 11.72
CA LEU A 234 -3.45 31.64 12.74
C LEU A 234 -2.87 31.72 14.15
N GLN A 235 -1.58 31.44 14.36
CA GLN A 235 -0.93 31.66 15.66
C GLN A 235 -0.86 33.13 16.04
N GLN A 236 -0.67 34.03 15.07
CA GLN A 236 -0.65 35.48 15.35
C GLN A 236 -2.03 36.02 15.70
N ASN A 237 -3.11 35.49 15.12
CA ASN A 237 -4.44 36.08 15.25
C ASN A 237 -5.35 35.35 16.24
N VAL A 238 -5.48 34.03 16.11
CA VAL A 238 -6.52 33.22 16.76
C VAL A 238 -5.97 32.28 17.83
N LEU A 239 -4.84 31.64 17.53
CA LEU A 239 -4.26 30.57 18.32
C LEU A 239 -3.02 31.03 19.11
N LYS A 240 -3.01 32.28 19.59
CA LYS A 240 -1.85 32.92 20.24
C LYS A 240 -1.24 32.12 21.39
N ALA A 241 -2.07 31.42 22.17
CA ALA A 241 -1.65 30.59 23.30
C ALA A 241 -1.23 29.16 22.91
N ALA A 242 -1.63 28.72 21.71
CA ALA A 242 -1.45 27.36 21.24
C ALA A 242 -0.30 27.35 20.21
N LYS A 243 0.91 27.01 20.65
CA LYS A 243 2.09 26.80 19.77
C LYS A 243 1.94 25.52 18.91
N ILE A 244 0.78 25.35 18.27
CA ILE A 244 0.40 24.18 17.49
C ILE A 244 0.86 24.38 16.04
N LEU A 245 1.59 23.39 15.52
CA LEU A 245 1.95 23.33 14.10
C LEU A 245 0.73 22.92 13.27
N LEU A 246 0.30 23.80 12.37
CA LEU A 246 -0.80 23.54 11.45
C LEU A 246 -0.22 23.06 10.12
N SER A 247 -0.01 21.76 9.98
CA SER A 247 0.49 21.16 8.74
C SER A 247 -0.59 21.07 7.66
N TYR A 248 -0.21 21.40 6.42
CA TYR A 248 -0.96 21.08 5.22
C TYR A 248 -0.17 20.06 4.39
N GLY A 249 -0.89 19.11 3.78
CA GLY A 249 -0.32 18.16 2.83
C GLY A 249 -1.32 17.88 1.71
N SER A 250 -0.84 17.79 0.47
CA SER A 250 -1.67 17.66 -0.74
C SER A 250 -2.59 16.43 -0.72
N CYS A 251 -2.17 15.33 -0.08
CA CYS A 251 -2.99 14.13 0.14
C CYS A 251 -3.57 14.05 1.57
N GLN A 252 -2.86 14.58 2.56
CA GLN A 252 -3.32 14.63 3.95
C GLN A 252 -4.65 15.39 4.08
N PHE A 253 -4.78 16.51 3.37
CA PHE A 253 -5.92 17.40 3.47
C PHE A 253 -7.22 16.79 2.92
N PRO A 254 -7.28 16.19 1.72
CA PRO A 254 -8.47 15.49 1.27
C PRO A 254 -8.77 14.21 2.07
N THR A 255 -7.75 13.55 2.65
CA THR A 255 -7.96 12.42 3.57
C THR A 255 -8.71 12.87 4.83
N LEU A 256 -8.35 14.03 5.40
CA LEU A 256 -9.11 14.66 6.49
C LEU A 256 -10.52 15.07 6.02
N GLY A 257 -10.63 15.55 4.77
CA GLY A 257 -11.90 15.91 4.12
C GLY A 257 -12.94 14.81 4.21
N PHE A 258 -12.58 13.55 3.92
CA PHE A 258 -13.51 12.41 4.03
C PHE A 258 -14.05 12.21 5.46
N VAL A 259 -13.19 12.40 6.47
CA VAL A 259 -13.59 12.25 7.88
C VAL A 259 -14.54 13.37 8.30
N VAL A 260 -14.25 14.61 7.92
CA VAL A 260 -15.10 15.77 8.21
C VAL A 260 -16.43 15.67 7.46
N GLU A 261 -16.43 15.25 6.20
CA GLU A 261 -17.63 15.06 5.40
C GLU A 261 -18.56 14.02 6.04
N ARG A 262 -18.05 12.84 6.42
CA ARG A 262 -18.86 11.85 7.15
C ARG A 262 -19.37 12.38 8.48
N PHE A 263 -18.56 13.15 9.21
CA PHE A 263 -19.00 13.72 10.48
C PHE A 263 -20.17 14.71 10.27
N LYS A 264 -20.12 15.54 9.23
CA LYS A 264 -21.20 16.46 8.88
C LYS A 264 -22.45 15.77 8.36
N GLU A 265 -22.29 14.72 7.54
CA GLU A 265 -23.40 13.84 7.16
C GLU A 265 -24.16 13.29 8.37
N ILE A 266 -23.48 13.09 9.50
CA ILE A 266 -24.09 12.63 10.75
C ILE A 266 -24.74 13.77 11.54
N GLU A 267 -24.07 14.91 11.65
CA GLU A 267 -24.61 16.10 12.36
C GLU A 267 -25.88 16.64 11.67
N ASP A 268 -25.89 16.66 10.34
CA ASP A 268 -26.98 17.22 9.54
C ASP A 268 -28.11 16.19 9.28
N PHE A 269 -27.95 14.94 9.73
CA PHE A 269 -28.93 13.90 9.51
C PHE A 269 -30.18 14.11 10.36
N VAL A 270 -31.34 14.25 9.72
CA VAL A 270 -32.65 14.31 10.39
C VAL A 270 -33.31 12.92 10.34
N PRO A 271 -33.44 12.20 11.48
CA PRO A 271 -34.11 10.92 11.51
C PRO A 271 -35.58 11.02 11.10
N GLN A 272 -36.03 10.11 10.26
CA GLN A 272 -37.42 10.01 9.82
C GLN A 272 -38.03 8.71 10.35
N LYS A 273 -39.23 8.82 10.93
CA LYS A 273 -40.04 7.65 11.29
C LYS A 273 -40.55 6.98 10.04
N PHE A 274 -40.60 5.66 10.07
CA PHE A 274 -41.21 4.83 9.05
C PHE A 274 -41.95 3.67 9.71
N TRP A 275 -42.92 3.12 9.00
CA TRP A 275 -43.74 2.01 9.44
C TRP A 275 -43.62 0.86 8.44
N TYR A 276 -43.74 -0.36 8.94
CA TYR A 276 -43.66 -1.56 8.14
C TYR A 276 -44.48 -2.67 8.79
N LEU A 277 -44.88 -3.63 7.96
CA LEU A 277 -45.69 -4.76 8.38
C LEU A 277 -44.83 -6.02 8.51
N ILE A 278 -45.09 -6.81 9.56
CA ILE A 278 -44.55 -8.16 9.73
C ILE A 278 -45.71 -9.13 9.91
N VAL A 279 -45.67 -10.24 9.19
CA VAL A 279 -46.57 -11.37 9.42
C VAL A 279 -45.78 -12.48 10.10
N LYS A 280 -46.18 -12.85 11.31
CA LYS A 280 -45.56 -13.96 12.05
C LYS A 280 -46.36 -15.24 11.90
N ASP A 281 -45.63 -16.33 11.73
CA ASP A 281 -46.19 -17.67 11.69
C ASP A 281 -45.33 -18.64 12.51
N LYS A 282 -45.92 -19.78 12.87
CA LYS A 282 -45.19 -20.88 13.50
C LYS A 282 -45.56 -22.20 12.85
N ARG A 283 -44.58 -22.83 12.22
CA ARG A 283 -44.75 -24.12 11.52
C ARG A 283 -43.57 -25.03 11.83
N ASP A 284 -43.84 -26.32 12.00
CA ASP A 284 -42.82 -27.33 12.33
C ASP A 284 -41.96 -26.98 13.57
N GLY A 285 -42.55 -26.28 14.54
CA GLY A 285 -41.85 -25.82 15.75
C GLY A 285 -40.96 -24.58 15.57
N ILE A 286 -40.86 -24.02 14.37
CA ILE A 286 -40.03 -22.87 14.03
C ILE A 286 -40.92 -21.63 13.88
N ASP A 287 -40.63 -20.57 14.65
CA ASP A 287 -41.25 -19.26 14.48
C ASP A 287 -40.56 -18.51 13.31
N VAL A 288 -41.37 -17.94 12.41
CA VAL A 288 -40.89 -17.22 11.22
C VAL A 288 -41.58 -15.88 11.05
N ASP A 289 -40.80 -14.92 10.51
CA ASP A 289 -41.27 -13.58 10.18
C ASP A 289 -41.25 -13.40 8.66
N PHE A 290 -42.42 -13.20 8.07
CA PHE A 290 -42.57 -12.75 6.69
C PHE A 290 -42.49 -11.23 6.65
N LYS A 291 -41.57 -10.72 5.84
CA LYS A 291 -41.29 -9.28 5.70
C LYS A 291 -42.07 -8.69 4.54
N TRP A 292 -42.72 -7.55 4.78
CA TRP A 292 -43.50 -6.84 3.78
C TRP A 292 -42.68 -6.49 2.54
N GLU A 293 -43.19 -6.79 1.35
CA GLU A 293 -42.47 -6.58 0.08
C GLU A 293 -42.29 -5.10 -0.25
N ARG A 294 -43.16 -4.21 0.26
CA ARG A 294 -42.98 -2.75 0.16
C ARG A 294 -41.85 -2.22 1.06
N VAL A 295 -41.24 -3.08 1.87
CA VAL A 295 -40.15 -2.80 2.83
C VAL A 295 -40.57 -1.90 3.99
N ARG A 296 -40.99 -0.66 3.70
CA ARG A 296 -41.44 0.36 4.67
C ARG A 296 -42.13 1.53 3.97
N ASN A 297 -42.90 2.31 4.70
CA ASN A 297 -43.46 3.60 4.27
C ASN A 297 -43.23 4.68 5.34
N PHE A 298 -43.09 5.94 4.95
CA PHE A 298 -42.88 7.08 5.84
C PHE A 298 -44.18 7.79 6.26
N ASP A 299 -45.33 7.30 5.80
CA ASP A 299 -46.66 7.78 6.15
C ASP A 299 -47.39 6.72 6.99
N GLU A 300 -47.68 7.06 8.25
CA GLU A 300 -48.35 6.17 9.19
C GLU A 300 -49.79 5.84 8.75
N ASP A 301 -50.53 6.84 8.29
CA ASP A 301 -51.95 6.70 7.94
C ASP A 301 -52.13 5.75 6.76
N ILE A 302 -51.20 5.78 5.79
CA ILE A 302 -51.18 4.83 4.67
C ILE A 302 -50.96 3.40 5.18
N VAL A 303 -49.97 3.18 6.05
CA VAL A 303 -49.69 1.82 6.57
C VAL A 303 -50.82 1.33 7.47
N LEU A 304 -51.39 2.21 8.28
CA LEU A 304 -52.54 1.91 9.14
C LEU A 304 -53.77 1.56 8.31
N ALA A 305 -54.05 2.29 7.24
CA ALA A 305 -55.16 1.98 6.34
C ALA A 305 -55.00 0.59 5.69
N ILE A 306 -53.78 0.26 5.25
CA ILE A 306 -53.45 -1.07 4.71
C ILE A 306 -53.61 -2.14 5.79
N TYR A 307 -53.06 -1.92 6.98
CA TYR A 307 -53.15 -2.84 8.11
C TYR A 307 -54.61 -3.10 8.53
N CYS A 308 -55.42 -2.05 8.66
CA CYS A 308 -56.85 -2.17 8.95
C CYS A 308 -57.58 -2.94 7.85
N LYS A 309 -57.31 -2.67 6.57
CA LYS A 309 -57.90 -3.42 5.44
C LYS A 309 -57.51 -4.91 5.50
N MET A 310 -56.27 -5.24 5.89
CA MET A 310 -55.85 -6.62 6.08
C MET A 310 -56.61 -7.33 7.20
N LEU A 311 -57.02 -6.62 8.25
CA LEU A 311 -57.73 -7.18 9.42
C LEU A 311 -59.26 -7.20 9.29
N GLN A 312 -59.84 -6.51 8.29
CA GLN A 312 -61.29 -6.43 8.09
C GLN A 312 -61.92 -7.76 7.64
N THR A 313 -61.14 -8.63 7.00
CA THR A 313 -61.51 -10.02 6.70
C THR A 313 -60.61 -10.95 7.49
N PRO A 314 -60.98 -12.23 7.71
CA PRO A 314 -60.05 -13.21 8.25
C PRO A 314 -58.74 -13.16 7.43
N PRO A 315 -57.59 -12.82 8.04
CA PRO A 315 -56.37 -12.53 7.28
C PRO A 315 -55.66 -13.82 6.85
N GLU A 316 -56.35 -14.66 6.09
CA GLU A 316 -55.80 -15.91 5.56
C GLU A 316 -54.65 -15.60 4.60
N ALA A 317 -53.48 -16.12 4.91
CA ALA A 317 -52.31 -16.04 4.07
C ALA A 317 -52.34 -17.15 3.03
N VAL A 318 -52.16 -16.78 1.77
CA VAL A 318 -52.03 -17.72 0.65
C VAL A 318 -50.60 -17.71 0.16
N VAL A 319 -49.96 -18.88 0.10
CA VAL A 319 -48.62 -19.01 -0.51
C VAL A 319 -48.73 -18.87 -2.02
N THR A 320 -48.22 -17.77 -2.56
CA THR A 320 -48.28 -17.44 -3.99
C THR A 320 -47.02 -17.83 -4.75
N SER A 321 -45.89 -18.02 -4.05
CA SER A 321 -44.65 -18.46 -4.68
C SER A 321 -43.75 -19.19 -3.68
N VAL A 322 -43.13 -20.28 -4.13
CA VAL A 322 -42.02 -20.96 -3.45
C VAL A 322 -40.92 -21.13 -4.48
N THR A 323 -39.85 -20.36 -4.34
CA THR A 323 -38.73 -20.36 -5.30
C THR A 323 -37.46 -20.78 -4.59
N THR A 324 -36.84 -21.86 -5.04
CA THR A 324 -35.52 -22.31 -4.56
C THR A 324 -34.50 -22.15 -5.67
N LYS A 325 -33.39 -21.46 -5.38
CA LYS A 325 -32.31 -21.22 -6.33
C LYS A 325 -30.95 -21.51 -5.71
N PRO A 326 -29.99 -22.05 -6.50
CA PRO A 326 -28.62 -22.17 -6.04
C PRO A 326 -28.04 -20.78 -5.74
N LYS A 327 -27.36 -20.66 -4.60
CA LYS A 327 -26.69 -19.45 -4.16
C LYS A 327 -25.24 -19.76 -3.87
N SER A 328 -24.33 -18.91 -4.33
CA SER A 328 -22.90 -19.03 -4.02
C SER A 328 -22.44 -17.86 -3.18
N LYS A 329 -21.56 -18.12 -2.21
CA LYS A 329 -20.73 -17.10 -1.60
C LYS A 329 -19.33 -17.20 -2.16
N TRP A 330 -18.89 -16.14 -2.82
CA TRP A 330 -17.63 -16.15 -3.54
C TRP A 330 -16.44 -16.12 -2.60
N ARG A 331 -15.43 -16.93 -2.91
CA ARG A 331 -14.11 -16.92 -2.27
C ARG A 331 -13.41 -15.57 -2.50
N PRO A 332 -12.41 -15.21 -1.68
CA PRO A 332 -11.68 -13.95 -1.85
C PRO A 332 -10.89 -13.93 -3.17
N GLN A 333 -10.72 -12.73 -3.72
CA GLN A 333 -9.76 -12.47 -4.80
C GLN A 333 -8.33 -12.45 -4.25
N PRO A 334 -7.27 -12.61 -5.07
CA PRO A 334 -5.90 -12.50 -4.60
C PRO A 334 -5.64 -11.20 -3.85
N MET A 335 -4.83 -11.27 -2.80
CA MET A 335 -4.60 -10.16 -1.88
C MET A 335 -3.66 -9.11 -2.49
N ASP A 336 -4.13 -7.88 -2.61
CA ASP A 336 -3.30 -6.69 -2.82
C ASP A 336 -3.07 -5.96 -1.49
N THR A 337 -2.28 -4.89 -1.52
CA THR A 337 -1.96 -4.08 -0.32
C THR A 337 -3.22 -3.56 0.37
N VAL A 338 -4.15 -3.03 -0.42
CA VAL A 338 -5.37 -2.39 0.08
C VAL A 338 -6.26 -3.40 0.79
N GLN A 339 -6.39 -4.62 0.24
CA GLN A 339 -7.13 -5.70 0.89
C GLN A 339 -6.45 -6.15 2.18
N LEU A 340 -5.11 -6.27 2.21
CA LEU A 340 -4.38 -6.60 3.42
C LEU A 340 -4.65 -5.59 4.53
N GLU A 341 -4.49 -4.29 4.26
CA GLU A 341 -4.72 -3.21 5.23
C GLU A 341 -6.18 -3.21 5.74
N LYS A 342 -7.17 -3.32 4.84
CA LYS A 342 -8.59 -3.31 5.20
C LYS A 342 -8.98 -4.51 6.07
N ILE A 343 -8.52 -5.72 5.71
CA ILE A 343 -8.89 -6.93 6.43
C ILE A 343 -8.16 -6.97 7.77
N ALA A 344 -6.88 -6.59 7.84
CA ALA A 344 -6.14 -6.49 9.09
C ALA A 344 -6.80 -5.51 10.07
N SER A 345 -7.19 -4.32 9.60
CA SER A 345 -7.89 -3.33 10.42
C SER A 345 -9.25 -3.85 10.90
N LYS A 346 -10.08 -4.38 9.98
CA LYS A 346 -11.44 -4.83 10.31
C LYS A 346 -11.48 -6.07 11.20
N LYS A 347 -10.64 -7.07 10.91
CA LYS A 347 -10.70 -8.43 11.47
C LYS A 347 -9.68 -8.69 12.56
N LEU A 348 -8.46 -8.17 12.42
CA LEU A 348 -7.38 -8.38 13.38
C LEU A 348 -7.22 -7.23 14.38
N LYS A 349 -7.87 -6.09 14.11
CA LYS A 349 -7.71 -4.86 14.90
C LYS A 349 -6.24 -4.44 14.94
N ILE A 350 -5.57 -4.48 13.80
CA ILE A 350 -4.22 -3.96 13.59
C ILE A 350 -4.33 -2.83 12.57
N ASP A 351 -3.82 -1.65 12.90
CA ASP A 351 -3.89 -0.49 11.99
C ASP A 351 -3.05 -0.69 10.73
N ALA A 352 -3.32 0.09 9.69
CA ALA A 352 -2.68 -0.05 8.39
C ALA A 352 -1.15 0.15 8.46
N LYS A 353 -0.67 1.13 9.23
CA LYS A 353 0.77 1.40 9.39
C LYS A 353 1.48 0.23 10.07
N ARG A 354 0.92 -0.28 11.16
CA ARG A 354 1.47 -1.46 11.84
C ARG A 354 1.42 -2.70 10.96
N THR A 355 0.34 -2.88 10.19
CA THR A 355 0.19 -3.97 9.22
C THR A 355 1.33 -3.95 8.19
N MET A 356 1.60 -2.80 7.57
CA MET A 356 2.66 -2.67 6.57
C MET A 356 4.06 -2.87 7.14
N GLN A 357 4.33 -2.37 8.36
CA GLN A 357 5.60 -2.64 9.05
C GLN A 357 5.84 -4.14 9.28
N ILE A 358 4.80 -4.86 9.71
CA ILE A 358 4.87 -6.31 9.94
C ILE A 358 5.05 -7.04 8.60
N ALA A 359 4.26 -6.69 7.59
CA ALA A 359 4.33 -7.30 6.28
C ALA A 359 5.72 -7.11 5.64
N GLU A 360 6.30 -5.90 5.72
CA GLU A 360 7.68 -5.65 5.26
C GLU A 360 8.70 -6.52 6.00
N LYS A 361 8.55 -6.69 7.31
CA LYS A 361 9.42 -7.57 8.10
C LYS A 361 9.31 -9.03 7.66
N LEU A 362 8.08 -9.53 7.46
CA LEU A 362 7.84 -10.89 6.99
C LEU A 362 8.42 -11.13 5.58
N TYR A 363 8.30 -10.14 4.70
CA TYR A 363 8.92 -10.16 3.37
C TYR A 363 10.46 -10.21 3.46
N GLN A 364 11.06 -9.37 4.30
CA GLN A 364 12.52 -9.36 4.50
C GLN A 364 13.04 -10.70 5.04
N GLN A 365 12.23 -11.39 5.86
CA GLN A 365 12.51 -12.72 6.37
C GLN A 365 12.22 -13.85 5.35
N GLY A 366 11.63 -13.53 4.21
CA GLY A 366 11.30 -14.48 3.14
C GLY A 366 10.06 -15.33 3.43
N PHE A 367 9.13 -14.87 4.28
CA PHE A 367 7.90 -15.58 4.60
C PHE A 367 6.73 -15.25 3.67
N ILE A 368 6.72 -14.04 3.11
CA ILE A 368 5.71 -13.60 2.15
C ILE A 368 6.36 -12.93 0.94
N SER A 369 5.60 -12.80 -0.14
CA SER A 369 5.98 -11.95 -1.28
C SER A 369 5.92 -10.47 -0.90
N TYR A 370 6.48 -9.62 -1.76
CA TYR A 370 6.54 -8.18 -1.52
C TYR A 370 5.15 -7.58 -1.24
N PRO A 371 4.95 -6.87 -0.10
CA PRO A 371 3.61 -6.53 0.39
C PRO A 371 3.07 -5.20 -0.16
N ARG A 372 3.83 -4.48 -0.99
CA ARG A 372 3.41 -3.22 -1.63
C ARG A 372 3.15 -3.49 -3.11
N THR A 373 1.96 -3.98 -3.40
CA THR A 373 1.48 -4.28 -4.76
C THR A 373 0.01 -3.91 -4.93
N GLU A 374 -0.36 -3.50 -6.14
CA GLU A 374 -1.75 -3.32 -6.57
C GLU A 374 -2.27 -4.55 -7.34
N THR A 375 -1.42 -5.57 -7.52
CA THR A 375 -1.73 -6.76 -8.31
C THR A 375 -2.65 -7.69 -7.53
N ASN A 376 -3.79 -8.01 -8.14
CA ASN A 376 -4.74 -9.02 -7.66
C ASN A 376 -4.97 -10.13 -8.71
N ILE A 377 -3.99 -10.35 -9.58
CA ILE A 377 -3.96 -11.42 -10.59
C ILE A 377 -2.67 -12.21 -10.39
N PHE A 378 -2.77 -13.52 -10.13
CA PHE A 378 -1.58 -14.37 -10.13
C PHE A 378 -1.03 -14.53 -11.55
N PRO A 379 0.28 -14.32 -11.77
CA PRO A 379 0.91 -14.58 -13.06
C PRO A 379 0.76 -16.04 -13.49
N PRO A 380 0.51 -16.35 -14.79
CA PRO A 380 0.33 -17.72 -15.27
C PRO A 380 1.55 -18.63 -15.04
N ASP A 381 2.76 -18.05 -14.99
CA ASP A 381 4.03 -18.75 -14.77
C ASP A 381 4.35 -18.99 -13.28
N LEU A 382 3.57 -18.40 -12.36
CA LEU A 382 3.76 -18.62 -10.93
C LEU A 382 3.25 -20.01 -10.54
N ASN A 383 4.14 -20.86 -10.02
CA ASN A 383 3.79 -22.20 -9.56
C ASN A 383 3.01 -22.17 -8.23
N LEU A 384 1.71 -21.89 -8.30
CA LEU A 384 0.81 -21.82 -7.14
C LEU A 384 0.80 -23.13 -6.34
N ARG A 385 0.96 -24.28 -7.02
CA ARG A 385 0.99 -25.59 -6.37
C ARG A 385 2.13 -25.71 -5.37
N HIS A 386 3.32 -25.25 -5.74
CA HIS A 386 4.50 -25.23 -4.87
C HIS A 386 4.21 -24.48 -3.56
N TYR A 387 3.60 -23.30 -3.64
CA TYR A 387 3.31 -22.51 -2.44
C TYR A 387 2.22 -23.13 -1.56
N VAL A 388 1.30 -23.91 -2.11
CA VAL A 388 0.34 -24.72 -1.32
C VAL A 388 1.07 -25.89 -0.63
N GLU A 389 1.99 -26.57 -1.33
CA GLU A 389 2.78 -27.69 -0.78
C GLU A 389 3.60 -27.25 0.44
N LEU A 390 4.15 -26.03 0.43
CA LEU A 390 4.87 -25.49 1.59
C LEU A 390 4.00 -25.44 2.86
N GLN A 391 2.68 -25.32 2.74
CA GLN A 391 1.76 -25.15 3.88
C GLN A 391 1.25 -26.44 4.51
N LEU A 392 1.66 -27.62 3.99
CA LEU A 392 1.13 -28.92 4.41
C LEU A 392 1.39 -29.26 5.88
N ASN A 393 2.50 -28.79 6.45
CA ASN A 393 2.89 -29.10 7.83
C ASN A 393 2.14 -28.28 8.89
N SER A 394 1.25 -27.37 8.49
CA SER A 394 0.48 -26.56 9.43
C SER A 394 -0.60 -27.37 10.15
N TYR A 395 -0.58 -27.37 11.49
CA TYR A 395 -1.67 -27.94 12.29
C TYR A 395 -3.02 -27.23 12.08
N GLN A 396 -3.01 -25.99 11.61
CA GLN A 396 -4.20 -25.16 11.48
C GLN A 396 -4.90 -25.24 10.12
N TRP A 397 -4.16 -25.55 9.06
CA TRP A 397 -4.66 -25.53 7.68
C TRP A 397 -4.01 -26.58 6.75
N GLY A 398 -3.09 -27.41 7.25
CA GLY A 398 -2.39 -28.43 6.48
C GLY A 398 -3.34 -29.42 5.81
N ASP A 399 -4.36 -29.90 6.54
CA ASP A 399 -5.41 -30.77 5.99
C ASP A 399 -6.19 -30.11 4.85
N PHE A 400 -6.46 -28.81 4.97
CA PHE A 400 -7.11 -28.05 3.91
C PHE A 400 -6.20 -27.91 2.69
N ALA A 401 -4.91 -27.59 2.89
CA ALA A 401 -3.92 -27.51 1.82
C ALA A 401 -3.76 -28.86 1.09
N SER A 402 -3.77 -29.98 1.83
CA SER A 402 -3.73 -31.34 1.25
C SER A 402 -4.95 -31.61 0.36
N ARG A 403 -6.17 -31.32 0.84
CA ARG A 403 -7.39 -31.43 0.03
C ARG A 403 -7.35 -30.52 -1.21
N LEU A 404 -6.81 -29.31 -1.06
CA LEU A 404 -6.68 -28.35 -2.14
C LEU A 404 -5.75 -28.86 -3.25
N LEU A 405 -4.64 -29.51 -2.91
CA LEU A 405 -3.71 -30.12 -3.89
C LEU A 405 -4.30 -31.28 -4.68
N ASN A 406 -5.34 -31.94 -4.14
CA ASN A 406 -6.10 -32.98 -4.81
C ASN A 406 -7.23 -32.42 -5.70
N SER A 407 -7.32 -31.10 -5.82
CA SER A 407 -8.30 -30.40 -6.64
C SER A 407 -7.63 -29.45 -7.64
N THR A 408 -8.37 -28.99 -8.64
CA THR A 408 -7.88 -27.96 -9.56
C THR A 408 -7.77 -26.62 -8.83
N LEU A 409 -6.55 -26.09 -8.73
CA LEU A 409 -6.32 -24.73 -8.21
C LEU A 409 -6.91 -23.72 -9.17
N ASN A 410 -7.89 -22.93 -8.72
CA ASN A 410 -8.58 -21.95 -9.54
C ASN A 410 -8.62 -20.60 -8.82
N PRO A 411 -7.55 -19.80 -8.86
CA PRO A 411 -7.54 -18.48 -8.24
C PRO A 411 -8.65 -17.59 -8.80
N ARG A 412 -9.38 -16.90 -7.94
CA ARG A 412 -10.38 -15.90 -8.35
C ARG A 412 -9.72 -14.56 -8.71
N ASN A 413 -8.94 -14.54 -9.77
CA ASN A 413 -8.19 -13.34 -10.17
C ASN A 413 -9.09 -12.11 -10.33
N GLY A 414 -8.54 -10.95 -9.95
CA GLY A 414 -9.16 -9.64 -10.11
C GLY A 414 -8.92 -9.05 -11.50
N LYS A 415 -8.66 -7.73 -11.53
CA LYS A 415 -8.52 -6.96 -12.77
C LYS A 415 -7.28 -6.04 -12.79
N LYS A 416 -6.51 -6.00 -11.71
CA LYS A 416 -5.39 -5.07 -11.53
C LYS A 416 -4.05 -5.80 -11.55
N THR A 417 -3.06 -5.17 -12.17
CA THR A 417 -1.65 -5.58 -12.10
C THR A 417 -0.75 -4.35 -12.22
N ASP A 418 0.32 -4.34 -11.42
CA ASP A 418 1.42 -3.38 -11.52
C ASP A 418 2.52 -3.83 -12.51
N ASN A 419 2.39 -5.03 -13.10
CA ASN A 419 3.39 -5.70 -13.93
C ASN A 419 4.77 -5.88 -13.27
N ALA A 420 4.86 -5.77 -11.95
CA ALA A 420 6.11 -5.85 -11.18
C ALA A 420 6.07 -6.96 -10.11
N HIS A 421 4.94 -7.10 -9.41
CA HIS A 421 4.78 -7.99 -8.29
C HIS A 421 3.54 -8.89 -8.46
N PRO A 422 3.61 -10.17 -8.04
CA PRO A 422 2.41 -10.99 -7.88
C PRO A 422 1.62 -10.52 -6.66
N PRO A 423 0.36 -10.97 -6.49
CA PRO A 423 -0.41 -10.75 -5.28
C PRO A 423 0.34 -11.20 -4.01
N ILE A 424 -0.01 -10.63 -2.87
CA ILE A 424 0.60 -10.96 -1.57
C ILE A 424 0.25 -12.41 -1.21
N HIS A 425 1.27 -13.27 -1.07
CA HIS A 425 1.10 -14.70 -0.79
C HIS A 425 2.25 -15.25 0.07
N PRO A 426 2.06 -16.38 0.78
CA PRO A 426 3.12 -16.99 1.58
C PRO A 426 4.17 -17.66 0.67
N THR A 427 5.44 -17.37 0.91
CA THR A 427 6.58 -17.89 0.13
C THR A 427 7.38 -18.95 0.89
N LYS A 428 7.13 -19.08 2.19
CA LYS A 428 7.71 -20.08 3.08
C LYS A 428 6.74 -20.38 4.23
N TYR A 429 6.77 -21.60 4.75
CA TYR A 429 6.06 -21.97 5.97
C TYR A 429 6.75 -21.41 7.23
N ALA A 430 5.93 -20.93 8.18
CA ALA A 430 6.38 -20.42 9.46
C ALA A 430 5.44 -20.88 10.59
N ASP A 431 6.01 -21.47 11.64
CA ASP A 431 5.33 -21.89 12.87
C ASP A 431 5.87 -21.19 14.13
N ASN A 432 6.98 -20.46 14.00
CA ASN A 432 7.69 -19.82 15.10
C ASN A 432 7.43 -18.30 15.21
N LEU A 433 6.47 -17.77 14.47
CA LEU A 433 6.03 -16.38 14.57
C LEU A 433 5.15 -16.18 15.80
N ASN A 434 5.20 -14.99 16.40
CA ASN A 434 4.45 -14.67 17.62
C ASN A 434 3.70 -13.34 17.48
N GLY A 435 2.67 -13.15 18.32
CA GLY A 435 1.93 -11.89 18.41
C GLY A 435 1.31 -11.48 17.06
N ASP A 436 1.41 -10.20 16.73
CA ASP A 436 0.82 -9.66 15.49
C ASP A 436 1.53 -10.16 14.21
N GLU A 437 2.81 -10.55 14.29
CA GLU A 437 3.52 -11.17 13.15
C GLU A 437 2.85 -12.50 12.75
N ALA A 438 2.49 -13.33 13.74
CA ALA A 438 1.74 -14.56 13.50
C ALA A 438 0.37 -14.28 12.90
N LYS A 439 -0.36 -13.28 13.42
CA LYS A 439 -1.72 -12.95 12.94
C LYS A 439 -1.74 -12.46 11.49
N ILE A 440 -0.81 -11.59 11.10
CA ILE A 440 -0.71 -11.09 9.71
C ILE A 440 -0.28 -12.23 8.78
N TYR A 441 0.70 -13.04 9.16
CA TYR A 441 1.12 -14.19 8.37
C TYR A 441 0.00 -15.23 8.20
N GLU A 442 -0.73 -15.55 9.27
CA GLU A 442 -1.90 -16.42 9.23
C GLU A 442 -2.99 -15.88 8.30
N LEU A 443 -3.30 -14.58 8.39
CA LEU A 443 -4.27 -13.94 7.50
C LEU A 443 -3.86 -14.10 6.03
N ILE A 444 -2.62 -13.75 5.68
CA ILE A 444 -2.11 -13.87 4.31
C ILE A 444 -2.20 -15.33 3.83
N THR A 445 -1.78 -16.27 4.67
CA THR A 445 -1.75 -17.71 4.33
C THR A 445 -3.14 -18.29 4.14
N ARG A 446 -4.06 -18.04 5.08
CA ARG A 446 -5.46 -18.50 4.98
C ARG A 446 -6.16 -17.86 3.79
N HIS A 447 -5.88 -16.58 3.51
CA HIS A 447 -6.44 -15.88 2.35
C HIS A 447 -5.96 -16.49 1.03
N PHE A 448 -4.67 -16.78 0.92
CA PHE A 448 -4.09 -17.47 -0.23
C PHE A 448 -4.76 -18.82 -0.47
N LEU A 449 -4.85 -19.68 0.54
CA LEU A 449 -5.50 -20.99 0.42
C LEU A 449 -6.99 -20.88 0.06
N ALA A 450 -7.70 -19.92 0.65
CA ALA A 450 -9.09 -19.64 0.35
C ALA A 450 -9.31 -19.19 -1.10
N CYS A 451 -8.43 -18.32 -1.60
CA CYS A 451 -8.48 -17.78 -2.95
C CYS A 451 -8.35 -18.87 -4.03
N LEU A 452 -7.56 -19.90 -3.75
CA LEU A 452 -7.33 -21.05 -4.65
C LEU A 452 -8.43 -22.12 -4.58
N SER A 453 -9.31 -22.05 -3.57
CA SER A 453 -10.37 -23.02 -3.33
C SER A 453 -11.60 -22.80 -4.22
N LYS A 454 -12.70 -23.49 -3.92
CA LYS A 454 -14.03 -23.28 -4.53
C LYS A 454 -14.84 -22.26 -3.72
N ASP A 455 -15.81 -21.64 -4.39
CA ASP A 455 -16.83 -20.81 -3.72
C ASP A 455 -17.69 -21.67 -2.80
N ALA A 456 -18.20 -21.10 -1.71
CA ALA A 456 -19.16 -21.80 -0.88
C ALA A 456 -20.51 -21.90 -1.63
N VAL A 457 -21.16 -23.06 -1.53
CA VAL A 457 -22.39 -23.37 -2.26
C VAL A 457 -23.53 -23.58 -1.26
N GLY A 458 -24.69 -23.03 -1.59
CA GLY A 458 -25.89 -23.09 -0.78
C GLY A 458 -27.15 -23.02 -1.63
N SER A 459 -28.29 -23.15 -0.97
CA SER A 459 -29.61 -23.09 -1.58
C SER A 459 -30.43 -22.02 -0.86
N GLU A 460 -30.83 -20.99 -1.60
CA GLU A 460 -31.69 -19.90 -1.11
C GLU A 460 -33.13 -20.20 -1.51
N THR A 461 -34.03 -20.25 -0.53
CA THR A 461 -35.46 -20.45 -0.73
C THR A 461 -36.20 -19.18 -0.33
N THR A 462 -36.96 -18.62 -1.27
CA THR A 462 -37.84 -17.47 -1.04
C THR A 462 -39.29 -17.93 -1.14
N ILE A 463 -40.05 -17.68 -0.08
CA ILE A 463 -41.49 -17.93 -0.01
C ILE A 463 -42.19 -16.59 -0.04
N LYS A 464 -43.18 -16.45 -0.93
CA LYS A 464 -44.09 -15.31 -0.95
C LYS A 464 -45.47 -15.73 -0.50
N ILE A 465 -46.05 -14.92 0.39
CA ILE A 465 -47.45 -15.04 0.81
C ILE A 465 -48.19 -13.76 0.44
N GLU A 466 -49.48 -13.90 0.19
CA GLU A 466 -50.39 -12.78 -0.05
C GLU A 466 -51.52 -12.81 0.97
N ILE A 467 -51.84 -11.64 1.53
CA ILE A 467 -52.99 -11.40 2.41
C ILE A 467 -53.64 -10.10 1.94
N ASN A 468 -54.89 -10.18 1.46
CA ASN A 468 -55.67 -9.03 0.99
C ASN A 468 -54.87 -8.07 0.07
N GLU A 469 -54.27 -8.60 -1.00
CA GLU A 469 -53.45 -7.88 -2.01
C GLU A 469 -52.06 -7.43 -1.54
N GLU A 470 -51.71 -7.62 -0.26
CA GLU A 470 -50.38 -7.29 0.26
C GLU A 470 -49.47 -8.52 0.31
N VAL A 471 -48.24 -8.36 -0.19
CA VAL A 471 -47.28 -9.45 -0.34
C VAL A 471 -46.19 -9.38 0.72
N PHE A 472 -45.85 -10.54 1.27
CA PHE A 472 -44.79 -10.70 2.25
C PHE A 472 -43.83 -11.82 1.84
N THR A 473 -42.57 -11.68 2.25
CA THR A 473 -41.47 -12.57 1.83
C THR A 473 -40.76 -13.17 3.04
N LEU A 474 -40.50 -14.48 2.96
CA LEU A 474 -39.64 -15.21 3.89
C LEU A 474 -38.48 -15.80 3.10
N ASN A 475 -37.25 -15.52 3.55
CA ASN A 475 -36.03 -16.06 2.95
C ASN A 475 -35.37 -17.04 3.91
N GLY A 476 -35.02 -18.21 3.37
CA GLY A 476 -34.21 -19.24 4.02
C GLY A 476 -32.96 -19.54 3.20
N LEU A 477 -31.92 -19.99 3.89
CA LEU A 477 -30.65 -20.35 3.27
C LEU A 477 -30.13 -21.62 3.93
N VAL A 478 -29.78 -22.62 3.12
CA VAL A 478 -29.07 -23.83 3.57
C VAL A 478 -27.69 -23.83 2.92
N VAL A 479 -26.63 -23.91 3.73
CA VAL A 479 -25.25 -24.03 3.23
C VAL A 479 -24.99 -25.51 2.94
N LEU A 480 -24.74 -25.84 1.68
CA LEU A 480 -24.53 -27.22 1.21
C LEU A 480 -23.04 -27.59 1.26
N GLU A 481 -22.18 -26.70 0.78
CA GLU A 481 -20.73 -26.85 0.80
C GLU A 481 -20.06 -25.59 1.32
N ARG A 482 -19.24 -25.73 2.36
CA ARG A 482 -18.53 -24.60 2.97
C ARG A 482 -17.31 -24.15 2.16
N ASN A 483 -16.61 -25.10 1.54
CA ASN A 483 -15.45 -24.86 0.68
C ASN A 483 -14.43 -23.89 1.32
N TYR A 484 -14.13 -22.74 0.71
CA TYR A 484 -13.14 -21.79 1.24
C TYR A 484 -13.42 -21.32 2.69
N LEU A 485 -14.67 -21.37 3.16
CA LEU A 485 -15.05 -20.98 4.52
C LEU A 485 -14.46 -21.91 5.60
N ASP A 486 -13.94 -23.08 5.23
CA ASP A 486 -13.30 -24.01 6.18
C ASP A 486 -11.88 -23.58 6.55
N VAL A 487 -11.20 -22.80 5.70
CA VAL A 487 -9.86 -22.23 6.00
C VAL A 487 -9.91 -20.75 6.35
N TYR A 488 -10.99 -20.05 6.01
CA TYR A 488 -11.09 -18.58 6.05
C TYR A 488 -12.07 -18.06 7.10
N PRO A 489 -11.71 -18.05 8.40
CA PRO A 489 -12.62 -17.71 9.51
C PRO A 489 -13.02 -16.22 9.55
N TYR A 490 -12.37 -15.39 8.74
CA TYR A 490 -12.66 -13.96 8.64
C TYR A 490 -14.00 -13.68 7.96
N GLU A 491 -14.59 -14.68 7.32
CA GLU A 491 -15.91 -14.63 6.71
C GLU A 491 -16.85 -15.67 7.32
N LYS A 492 -18.10 -15.26 7.54
CA LYS A 492 -19.17 -16.17 7.99
C LYS A 492 -20.25 -16.28 6.92
N TRP A 493 -20.80 -17.47 6.80
CA TRP A 493 -22.01 -17.71 6.01
C TRP A 493 -22.87 -18.69 6.79
N SER A 494 -23.87 -18.15 7.47
CA SER A 494 -24.82 -18.91 8.29
C SER A 494 -26.11 -19.07 7.51
N GLY A 495 -26.61 -20.30 7.48
CA GLY A 495 -27.95 -20.58 6.97
C GLY A 495 -29.04 -20.06 7.91
N LYS A 496 -30.24 -19.91 7.36
CA LYS A 496 -31.48 -19.77 8.12
C LYS A 496 -32.41 -20.86 7.59
N GLU A 497 -32.59 -21.91 8.37
CA GLU A 497 -33.60 -22.92 8.07
C GLU A 497 -34.99 -22.31 8.23
N ILE A 498 -35.89 -22.68 7.33
CA ILE A 498 -37.29 -22.24 7.32
C ILE A 498 -38.19 -23.47 7.18
N PRO A 499 -39.42 -23.44 7.74
CA PRO A 499 -40.39 -24.51 7.55
C PRO A 499 -40.73 -24.74 6.09
N ARG A 500 -41.30 -25.91 5.80
CA ARG A 500 -41.79 -26.20 4.45
C ARG A 500 -43.16 -25.54 4.25
N TYR A 501 -43.27 -24.76 3.18
CA TYR A 501 -44.55 -24.30 2.64
C TYR A 501 -44.69 -24.80 1.21
N ASN A 502 -45.90 -25.20 0.82
CA ASN A 502 -46.20 -25.56 -0.56
C ASN A 502 -46.94 -24.42 -1.25
N LEU A 503 -46.82 -24.36 -2.58
CA LEU A 503 -47.59 -23.43 -3.38
C LEU A 503 -49.09 -23.64 -3.13
N HIS A 504 -49.83 -22.54 -2.97
CA HIS A 504 -51.25 -22.51 -2.62
C HIS A 504 -51.62 -23.00 -1.22
N ASP A 505 -50.65 -23.27 -0.33
CA ASP A 505 -50.94 -23.45 1.09
C ASP A 505 -51.70 -22.22 1.61
N LYS A 506 -52.73 -22.48 2.41
CA LYS A 506 -53.54 -21.48 3.11
C LYS A 506 -53.35 -21.65 4.60
N PHE A 507 -53.11 -20.57 5.32
CA PHE A 507 -52.96 -20.62 6.77
C PHE A 507 -53.38 -19.30 7.41
N MET A 508 -53.81 -19.37 8.67
CA MET A 508 -54.04 -18.17 9.48
C MET A 508 -52.74 -17.80 10.17
N PRO A 509 -52.19 -16.59 9.93
CA PRO A 509 -51.02 -16.12 10.64
C PRO A 509 -51.25 -16.10 12.15
N LYS A 510 -50.19 -16.37 12.91
CA LYS A 510 -50.21 -16.26 14.38
C LYS A 510 -50.41 -14.81 14.82
N GLU A 511 -49.77 -13.88 14.11
CA GLU A 511 -49.80 -12.46 14.43
C GLU A 511 -49.49 -11.64 13.17
N ILE A 512 -50.14 -10.49 13.01
CA ILE A 512 -49.76 -9.48 12.03
C ILE A 512 -49.46 -8.23 12.84
N LEU A 513 -48.29 -7.64 12.61
CA LEU A 513 -47.81 -6.48 13.35
C LEU A 513 -47.57 -5.31 12.41
N MET A 514 -48.06 -4.15 12.81
CA MET A 514 -47.58 -2.86 12.31
C MET A 514 -46.53 -2.35 13.29
N ASN A 515 -45.28 -2.32 12.84
CA ASN A 515 -44.17 -1.81 13.62
C ASN A 515 -43.71 -0.46 13.07
N ASP A 516 -43.18 0.38 13.94
CA ASP A 516 -42.44 1.56 13.54
C ASP A 516 -40.93 1.32 13.62
N GLY A 517 -40.19 2.19 12.94
CA GLY A 517 -38.75 2.28 12.98
C GLY A 517 -38.32 3.70 12.66
N THR A 518 -37.06 4.00 12.96
CA THR A 518 -36.48 5.32 12.72
C THR A 518 -35.22 5.16 11.90
N THR A 519 -35.06 5.95 10.84
CA THR A 519 -33.83 5.93 10.04
C THR A 519 -32.65 6.37 10.89
N THR A 520 -31.49 5.74 10.73
CA THR A 520 -30.28 6.08 11.47
C THR A 520 -29.25 6.77 10.57
N ALA A 521 -28.53 7.74 11.13
CA ALA A 521 -27.38 8.36 10.48
C ALA A 521 -26.33 7.32 10.07
N PRO A 522 -25.51 7.60 9.02
CA PRO A 522 -24.40 6.72 8.68
C PRO A 522 -23.40 6.60 9.83
N PRO A 523 -22.66 5.48 9.96
CA PRO A 523 -21.61 5.38 10.97
C PRO A 523 -20.41 6.26 10.61
N LEU A 524 -19.69 6.74 11.63
CA LEU A 524 -18.35 7.30 11.47
C LEU A 524 -17.42 6.32 10.73
N LEU A 525 -16.44 6.85 10.01
CA LEU A 525 -15.50 6.04 9.22
C LEU A 525 -14.59 5.22 10.13
N THR A 526 -14.47 3.93 9.86
CA THR A 526 -13.32 3.14 10.32
C THR A 526 -12.12 3.39 9.40
N GLU A 527 -10.93 2.93 9.79
CA GLU A 527 -9.75 2.98 8.92
C GLU A 527 -9.93 2.19 7.62
N ALA A 528 -10.61 1.04 7.66
CA ALA A 528 -10.95 0.30 6.45
C ALA A 528 -11.91 1.07 5.52
N ASP A 529 -12.84 1.85 6.09
CA ASP A 529 -13.75 2.70 5.30
C ASP A 529 -13.00 3.88 4.67
N LEU A 530 -12.09 4.51 5.42
CA LEU A 530 -11.27 5.61 4.93
C LEU A 530 -10.32 5.15 3.80
N ILE A 531 -9.65 4.01 3.95
CA ILE A 531 -8.84 3.40 2.88
C ILE A 531 -9.71 3.14 1.65
N SER A 532 -10.93 2.64 1.84
CA SER A 532 -11.86 2.38 0.73
C SER A 532 -12.27 3.66 -0.01
N LEU A 533 -12.43 4.78 0.70
CA LEU A 533 -12.71 6.08 0.08
C LEU A 533 -11.50 6.62 -0.66
N MET A 534 -10.31 6.56 -0.07
CA MET A 534 -9.06 6.97 -0.72
C MET A 534 -8.82 6.18 -2.01
N GLU A 535 -8.95 4.85 -1.99
CA GLU A 535 -8.84 3.98 -3.17
C GLU A 535 -9.89 4.35 -4.22
N LYS A 536 -11.16 4.49 -3.82
CA LYS A 536 -12.27 4.86 -4.73
C LYS A 536 -12.01 6.18 -5.46
N HIS A 537 -11.38 7.13 -4.77
CA HIS A 537 -11.12 8.46 -5.30
C HIS A 537 -9.71 8.63 -5.89
N GLY A 538 -8.89 7.57 -5.92
CA GLY A 538 -7.58 7.56 -6.57
C GLY A 538 -6.53 8.42 -5.87
N ILE A 539 -6.56 8.49 -4.54
CA ILE A 539 -5.51 9.16 -3.74
C ILE A 539 -4.86 8.16 -2.79
N GLY A 540 -3.58 8.35 -2.48
CA GLY A 540 -2.83 7.40 -1.65
C GLY A 540 -2.42 6.12 -2.39
N THR A 541 -2.32 6.18 -3.73
CA THR A 541 -1.83 5.08 -4.59
C THR A 541 -0.39 4.68 -4.23
N ASP A 542 0.09 3.56 -4.78
CA ASP A 542 1.47 3.09 -4.53
C ASP A 542 1.73 2.76 -3.03
N ALA A 543 0.72 2.17 -2.38
CA ALA A 543 0.77 1.75 -0.97
C ALA A 543 1.06 2.89 0.04
N THR A 544 0.53 4.10 -0.20
CA THR A 544 0.75 5.28 0.65
C THR A 544 -0.44 5.64 1.57
N HIS A 545 -1.56 4.90 1.52
CA HIS A 545 -2.73 5.10 2.39
C HIS A 545 -2.37 5.20 3.88
N ALA A 546 -1.63 4.22 4.40
CA ALA A 546 -1.23 4.17 5.81
C ALA A 546 -0.46 5.42 6.27
N GLU A 547 0.39 5.99 5.40
CA GLU A 547 1.20 7.17 5.73
C GLU A 547 0.33 8.42 5.87
N HIS A 548 -0.60 8.64 4.95
CA HIS A 548 -1.49 9.81 4.98
C HIS A 548 -2.50 9.74 6.13
N ILE A 549 -3.02 8.55 6.42
CA ILE A 549 -3.90 8.31 7.57
C ILE A 549 -3.15 8.55 8.89
N GLU A 550 -1.93 8.03 9.02
CA GLU A 550 -1.10 8.28 10.21
C GLU A 550 -0.78 9.76 10.37
N THR A 551 -0.59 10.48 9.27
CA THR A 551 -0.28 11.91 9.30
C THR A 551 -1.44 12.70 9.92
N ILE A 552 -2.69 12.45 9.52
CA ILE A 552 -3.84 13.16 10.13
C ILE A 552 -4.05 12.80 11.61
N LYS A 553 -3.73 11.55 12.02
CA LYS A 553 -3.76 11.10 13.42
C LYS A 553 -2.68 11.80 14.25
N SER A 554 -1.43 11.75 13.81
CA SER A 554 -0.27 12.31 14.53
C SER A 554 -0.34 13.84 14.67
N ARG A 555 -0.99 14.51 13.72
CA ARG A 555 -1.28 15.96 13.76
C ARG A 555 -2.49 16.33 14.62
N LYS A 556 -3.16 15.33 15.21
CA LYS A 556 -4.39 15.49 16.01
C LYS A 556 -5.52 16.20 15.27
N TYR A 557 -5.60 16.03 13.94
CA TYR A 557 -6.76 16.50 13.17
C TYR A 557 -7.95 15.56 13.30
N VAL A 558 -7.66 14.29 13.60
CA VAL A 558 -8.65 13.28 13.93
C VAL A 558 -8.24 12.58 15.23
N GLY A 559 -9.25 12.19 16.01
CA GLY A 559 -9.12 11.23 17.10
C GLY A 559 -9.78 9.90 16.72
N GLU A 560 -9.56 8.88 17.55
CA GLU A 560 -10.22 7.58 17.43
C GLU A 560 -11.15 7.34 18.62
N THR A 561 -12.36 6.87 18.34
CA THR A 561 -13.26 6.35 19.38
C THR A 561 -12.75 5.01 19.93
N PRO A 562 -13.26 4.52 21.09
CA PRO A 562 -12.98 3.15 21.56
C PRO A 562 -13.25 2.06 20.50
N ASP A 563 -14.28 2.27 19.66
CA ASP A 563 -14.62 1.37 18.54
C ASP A 563 -13.74 1.55 17.29
N ARG A 564 -12.65 2.31 17.38
CA ARG A 564 -11.71 2.63 16.29
C ARG A 564 -12.35 3.28 15.07
N LYS A 565 -13.23 4.24 15.31
CA LYS A 565 -13.81 5.12 14.29
C LYS A 565 -13.18 6.50 14.40
N PHE A 566 -12.99 7.15 13.28
CA PHE A 566 -12.45 8.49 13.22
C PHE A 566 -13.50 9.53 13.61
N VAL A 567 -13.08 10.47 14.45
CA VAL A 567 -13.83 11.69 14.74
C VAL A 567 -12.92 12.88 14.48
N PRO A 568 -13.34 13.88 13.70
CA PRO A 568 -12.52 15.05 13.47
C PRO A 568 -12.44 15.91 14.73
N GLY A 569 -11.24 16.44 15.03
CA GLY A 569 -11.06 17.45 16.06
C GLY A 569 -11.60 18.81 15.59
N ARG A 570 -11.85 19.73 16.53
CA ARG A 570 -12.36 21.08 16.23
C ARG A 570 -11.50 21.80 15.20
N LEU A 571 -10.18 21.71 15.36
CA LEU A 571 -9.22 22.27 14.40
C LEU A 571 -9.35 21.65 13.00
N GLY A 572 -9.52 20.32 12.92
CA GLY A 572 -9.68 19.62 11.66
C GLY A 572 -10.94 20.05 10.91
N ILE A 573 -12.07 20.17 11.63
CA ILE A 573 -13.34 20.69 11.08
C ILE A 573 -13.15 22.12 10.59
N GLY A 574 -12.59 23.01 11.42
CA GLY A 574 -12.41 24.42 11.07
C GLY A 574 -11.48 24.64 9.87
N LEU A 575 -10.44 23.81 9.71
CA LEU A 575 -9.55 23.86 8.55
C LEU A 575 -10.31 23.44 7.28
N ILE A 576 -10.98 22.28 7.28
CA ILE A 576 -11.71 21.78 6.11
C ILE A 576 -12.81 22.76 5.71
N GLU A 577 -13.69 23.16 6.64
CA GLU A 577 -14.75 24.11 6.35
C GLU A 577 -14.22 25.48 5.93
N GLY A 578 -13.13 25.95 6.55
CA GLY A 578 -12.50 27.22 6.21
C GLY A 578 -12.06 27.26 4.75
N TYR A 579 -11.32 26.24 4.31
CA TYR A 579 -10.87 26.14 2.92
C TYR A 579 -12.01 25.88 1.95
N SER A 580 -12.99 25.01 2.26
CA SER A 580 -14.16 24.81 1.38
C SER A 580 -15.00 26.08 1.24
N SER A 581 -15.14 26.87 2.31
CA SER A 581 -15.89 28.14 2.29
C SER A 581 -15.20 29.24 1.48
N MET A 582 -13.92 29.09 1.15
CA MET A 582 -13.20 30.06 0.31
C MET A 582 -13.69 30.02 -1.15
N GLN A 583 -14.36 28.96 -1.60
CA GLN A 583 -14.82 28.82 -2.99
C GLN A 583 -13.68 29.15 -3.98
N LEU A 584 -12.56 28.44 -3.82
CA LEU A 584 -11.46 28.51 -4.76
C LEU A 584 -11.87 27.83 -6.08
N SER A 585 -11.06 27.99 -7.13
CA SER A 585 -11.32 27.32 -8.42
C SER A 585 -11.37 25.79 -8.29
N GLU A 586 -10.70 25.24 -7.28
CA GLU A 586 -10.71 23.83 -6.90
C GLU A 586 -10.78 23.73 -5.37
N ASP A 587 -11.66 22.87 -4.84
CA ASP A 587 -11.77 22.65 -3.40
C ASP A 587 -10.61 21.75 -2.92
N LEU A 588 -9.72 22.33 -2.11
CA LEU A 588 -8.55 21.64 -1.56
C LEU A 588 -8.94 20.43 -0.70
N SER A 589 -10.11 20.45 -0.06
CA SER A 589 -10.62 19.34 0.76
C SER A 589 -11.11 18.15 -0.08
N LYS A 590 -11.35 18.35 -1.37
CA LYS A 590 -11.79 17.29 -2.27
C LYS A 590 -10.60 16.61 -2.94
N PRO A 591 -10.69 15.29 -3.24
CA PRO A 591 -9.55 14.50 -3.69
C PRO A 591 -9.10 14.79 -5.13
N HIS A 592 -9.84 15.58 -5.90
CA HIS A 592 -9.67 15.72 -7.36
C HIS A 592 -8.28 16.17 -7.79
N LEU A 593 -7.74 17.23 -7.18
CA LEU A 593 -6.40 17.74 -7.49
C LEU A 593 -5.32 16.68 -7.22
N ARG A 594 -5.41 16.00 -6.08
CA ARG A 594 -4.46 14.97 -5.70
C ARG A 594 -4.57 13.74 -6.60
N ALA A 595 -5.78 13.30 -6.93
CA ALA A 595 -6.01 12.17 -7.82
C ALA A 595 -5.45 12.44 -9.23
N ASN A 596 -5.63 13.67 -9.73
CA ASN A 596 -5.03 14.08 -11.00
C ASN A 596 -3.49 14.06 -10.94
N LEU A 597 -2.89 14.55 -9.85
CA LEU A 597 -1.45 14.45 -9.63
C LEU A 597 -0.97 12.99 -9.65
N GLU A 598 -1.61 12.10 -8.89
CA GLU A 598 -1.21 10.68 -8.83
C GLU A 598 -1.34 9.97 -10.18
N LYS A 599 -2.38 10.30 -10.95
CA LYS A 599 -2.50 9.83 -12.34
C LYS A 599 -1.34 10.31 -13.20
N GLN A 600 -0.96 11.59 -13.12
CA GLN A 600 0.16 12.13 -13.89
C GLN A 600 1.51 11.49 -13.49
N LEU A 601 1.69 11.14 -12.20
CA LEU A 601 2.87 10.40 -11.75
C LEU A 601 2.95 9.00 -12.39
N GLN A 602 1.81 8.31 -12.52
CA GLN A 602 1.75 7.04 -13.27
C GLN A 602 2.06 7.25 -14.76
N GLU A 603 1.60 8.34 -15.36
CA GLU A 603 1.91 8.67 -16.76
C GLU A 603 3.41 9.00 -16.97
N ILE A 604 4.09 9.57 -15.98
CA ILE A 604 5.56 9.69 -15.98
C ILE A 604 6.20 8.30 -15.98
N CYS A 605 5.75 7.40 -15.09
CA CYS A 605 6.27 6.03 -15.02
C CYS A 605 6.14 5.28 -16.35
N ASN A 606 5.02 5.48 -17.05
CA ASN A 606 4.77 4.89 -18.36
C ASN A 606 5.57 5.55 -19.50
N GLY A 607 6.19 6.71 -19.24
CA GLY A 607 6.90 7.52 -20.25
C GLY A 607 5.99 8.37 -21.14
N SER A 608 4.72 8.54 -20.76
CA SER A 608 3.73 9.31 -21.52
C SER A 608 3.77 10.81 -21.22
N LEU A 609 4.27 11.22 -20.05
CA LEU A 609 4.43 12.63 -19.66
C LEU A 609 5.88 12.95 -19.26
N ASN A 610 6.27 14.20 -19.53
CA ASN A 610 7.56 14.73 -19.09
C ASN A 610 7.50 15.14 -17.61
N PRO A 611 8.42 14.67 -16.75
CA PRO A 611 8.43 15.00 -15.32
C PRO A 611 8.52 16.51 -15.03
N GLY A 612 9.33 17.25 -15.81
CA GLY A 612 9.52 18.69 -15.61
C GLY A 612 8.29 19.51 -15.96
N ASP A 613 7.52 19.09 -16.96
CA ASP A 613 6.26 19.74 -17.32
C ASP A 613 5.17 19.48 -16.27
N VAL A 614 5.07 18.24 -15.77
CA VAL A 614 4.15 17.89 -14.67
C VAL A 614 4.46 18.72 -13.43
N LEU A 615 5.74 18.76 -13.00
CA LEU A 615 6.17 19.56 -11.86
C LEU A 615 5.81 21.05 -12.03
N ARG A 616 6.14 21.64 -13.18
CA ARG A 616 5.86 23.06 -13.46
C ARG A 616 4.36 23.37 -13.44
N ASN A 617 3.55 22.55 -14.11
CA ASN A 617 2.11 22.76 -14.22
C ASN A 617 1.41 22.61 -12.87
N GLN A 618 1.79 21.60 -12.09
CA GLN A 618 1.26 21.37 -10.75
C GLN A 618 1.65 22.50 -9.79
N LEU A 619 2.91 22.92 -9.77
CA LEU A 619 3.34 24.06 -8.95
C LEU A 619 2.62 25.34 -9.32
N ASN A 620 2.43 25.62 -10.62
CA ASN A 620 1.67 26.79 -11.06
C ASN A 620 0.22 26.73 -10.58
N SER A 621 -0.46 25.59 -10.71
CA SER A 621 -1.83 25.42 -10.25
C SER A 621 -1.97 25.63 -8.73
N TYR A 622 -1.15 24.94 -7.93
CA TYR A 622 -1.16 25.10 -6.48
C TYR A 622 -0.73 26.51 -6.02
N LYS A 623 0.17 27.18 -6.75
CA LYS A 623 0.55 28.57 -6.45
C LYS A 623 -0.62 29.53 -6.65
N GLN A 624 -1.41 29.37 -7.72
CA GLN A 624 -2.61 30.18 -7.94
C GLN A 624 -3.65 29.94 -6.83
N LEU A 625 -3.89 28.68 -6.47
CA LEU A 625 -4.77 28.35 -5.35
C LEU A 625 -4.28 28.96 -4.03
N PHE A 626 -2.97 28.92 -3.79
CA PHE A 626 -2.36 29.52 -2.60
C PHE A 626 -2.55 31.04 -2.54
N ILE A 627 -2.33 31.75 -3.65
CA ILE A 627 -2.54 33.21 -3.75
C ILE A 627 -4.01 33.55 -3.47
N ASN A 628 -4.93 32.86 -4.15
CA ASN A 628 -6.36 33.08 -3.96
C ASN A 628 -6.82 32.76 -2.52
N ALA A 629 -6.26 31.72 -1.90
CA ALA A 629 -6.53 31.38 -0.50
C ALA A 629 -6.02 32.46 0.47
N LYS A 630 -4.86 33.06 0.17
CA LYS A 630 -4.30 34.17 0.96
C LYS A 630 -5.22 35.40 0.91
N ASP A 631 -5.76 35.74 -0.25
CA ASP A 631 -6.69 36.88 -0.40
C ASP A 631 -8.00 36.66 0.38
N LYS A 632 -8.42 35.40 0.52
CA LYS A 632 -9.62 34.99 1.25
C LYS A 632 -9.36 34.50 2.68
N TYR A 633 -8.18 34.76 3.24
CA TYR A 633 -7.75 34.22 4.53
C TYR A 633 -8.69 34.53 5.71
N HIS A 634 -9.34 35.70 5.70
CA HIS A 634 -10.31 36.08 6.72
C HIS A 634 -11.45 35.05 6.90
N ILE A 635 -11.81 34.31 5.83
CA ILE A 635 -12.81 33.23 5.89
C ILE A 635 -12.30 32.08 6.75
N LEU A 636 -11.06 31.64 6.52
CA LEU A 636 -10.42 30.59 7.32
C LEU A 636 -10.26 31.05 8.77
N GLU A 637 -9.80 32.29 8.99
CA GLU A 637 -9.66 32.85 10.33
C GLU A 637 -10.99 32.82 11.11
N ASN A 638 -12.07 33.29 10.48
CA ASN A 638 -13.40 33.31 11.09
C ASN A 638 -13.91 31.91 11.42
N LYS A 639 -13.74 30.95 10.51
CA LYS A 639 -14.14 29.55 10.75
C LYS A 639 -13.33 28.91 11.88
N ILE A 640 -12.03 29.14 11.93
CA ILE A 640 -11.19 28.63 13.02
C ILE A 640 -11.60 29.27 14.36
N LYS A 641 -11.91 30.57 14.40
CA LYS A 641 -12.46 31.22 15.60
C LYS A 641 -13.73 30.53 16.08
N THR A 642 -14.70 30.30 15.18
CA THR A 642 -15.96 29.62 15.53
C THR A 642 -15.75 28.27 16.23
N TYR A 643 -14.76 27.49 15.80
CA TYR A 643 -14.53 26.16 16.34
C TYR A 643 -13.56 26.11 17.54
N CYS A 644 -12.61 27.05 17.63
CA CYS A 644 -11.45 26.97 18.53
C CYS A 644 -11.34 28.12 19.56
N GLU A 645 -12.06 29.23 19.39
CA GLU A 645 -11.95 30.38 20.29
C GLU A 645 -12.46 30.05 21.71
N GLY A 646 -11.70 30.47 22.73
CA GLY A 646 -11.99 30.20 24.14
C GLY A 646 -11.76 28.75 24.61
N GLN A 647 -11.27 27.87 23.73
CA GLN A 647 -10.92 26.48 24.08
C GLN A 647 -9.46 26.37 24.55
N SER A 648 -9.16 25.46 25.47
CA SER A 648 -7.78 25.18 25.85
C SER A 648 -7.01 24.56 24.66
N PRO A 649 -5.67 24.67 24.58
CA PRO A 649 -4.87 24.02 23.54
C PRO A 649 -5.12 22.50 23.45
N GLU A 650 -5.42 21.87 24.57
CA GLU A 650 -5.79 20.46 24.66
C GLU A 650 -7.16 20.22 24.02
N ASP A 651 -8.16 21.06 24.33
CA ASP A 651 -9.52 20.98 23.81
C ASP A 651 -9.65 21.27 22.32
N ILE A 652 -8.78 22.13 21.77
CA ILE A 652 -8.69 22.41 20.32
C ILE A 652 -8.29 21.14 19.54
N SER A 653 -7.48 20.29 20.18
CA SER A 653 -7.03 19.01 19.63
C SER A 653 -7.89 17.82 20.05
N ASN A 654 -8.81 18.00 21.00
CA ASN A 654 -9.68 16.95 21.49
C ASN A 654 -10.95 16.83 20.64
N ILE A 655 -11.53 15.64 20.72
CA ILE A 655 -12.80 15.29 20.09
C ILE A 655 -13.89 16.20 20.70
N PRO A 656 -14.67 16.94 19.88
CA PRO A 656 -15.79 17.70 20.43
C PRO A 656 -16.76 16.74 21.14
N PRO A 657 -17.29 17.11 22.33
CA PRO A 657 -18.31 16.29 22.97
C PRO A 657 -19.50 16.14 22.03
N LYS A 658 -20.09 14.94 21.97
CA LYS A 658 -21.34 14.70 21.23
C LYS A 658 -22.31 15.82 21.62
N ARG A 659 -22.81 16.59 20.64
CA ARG A 659 -24.03 17.36 20.86
C ARG A 659 -25.14 16.34 21.13
N ASN A 660 -25.74 16.45 22.31
CA ASN A 660 -26.88 15.63 22.72
C ASN A 660 -28.08 15.89 21.81
#